data_AF-A0A7J6M6Q5-F1
#
_entry.id   AF-A0A7J6M6Q5-F1
#
_cell.length_a   1.000
_cell.length_b   1.000
_cell.length_c   1.000
_cell.angle_alpha   90.00
_cell.angle_beta   90.00
_cell.angle_gamma   90.00
#
_symmetry.space_group_name_H-M   'P 1'
#
loop_
_entity.id
_entity.type
_entity.pdbx_description
1 polymer ?
#
loop_
_entity_poly.entity_id
_entity_poly.type
_entity_poly.pdbx_seq_one_letter_code
_entity_poly.pdbx_strand_id
1 'polypeptide(L)'
;MVLEAVGRTSVLRFSALENWFHRYGRPCQKHTKLLQRDANKSARERKLRLIEARSALIQRRLARSTEGVGVADREYVVAQRRPSVSAVMFLATLITAVWSLFILTEVLLIFVPRTKLLAILSITCPMISFVGYITPIGSVIRAFKTQDASNLPMPFLLSQAFLCLISISYGISVNSPPIWATNLFGLTTQTLWMAAARWISGAASLRSEEKDKPTRALERRASTKSLPDLDGASVSSVVPPPLYSALLATCLTCLTLTVLSIIPTRIVGFAMCLQGIILSASPLARLGAVLDSRNADSIPLPISLNMVLGNVLWGMFGFYVNDHVIFLPSVVGYTLGVVQILVIMWCWGYLPYDLSFLKCIFGRSNRNPETSIELAAQDDDEMPEFADREEAPETASPDEKGRSTLELTQLEAGSNSSYRRRCSFVLKECNLDDLSRTMASRLSTIAAHVAGSPPAWSSPADIPQQHQHGGILVALAIRALGVSHIFTLTGGHISPILVGCNAVGIKVVDMRDEKAAVFAADAYARLTSNIGVCAVTAGPGLTNSITAIVNAKMAEVPIIVLVGATSMLLKGRGSLQDIDQQALVKSTVKQQASLKCVSDIIPTMLEVATTAASYNPCPGPVLLEFPLDVLWPRTMAESMIASSSSGARGLSGRLQRWYLDRYVNSMFGKYFQSTSKTIALPSSSSHTMNKVSRPAVALSVAEKVAALLEKSRRPVIVVGSQAAQDVAHIEELRAALVSLEIPVWVSGMCRGLFGRKSGESVQMMHMRSSALKEADFVIIAGTPLDFRLNYGRSVNPKATLIVCNSNKDILLKNKDLRAATQYIHACPSQFLRDLSLVESRRPHQVVRSQWITTCREREAKREKEIAAQGSKHSTQEGRVSPVRLLKALDKLLQEWGTEATIVADGGDFVGTASYCVRPVRALGWLDPGVFGTLGVGGGFAVAAGVLAGEYAKEPVWLLWGDGSVGWSLAEFETMARHRVPCVAIVGNDGKWNQMYRDQVRLLKDPVAAVLGSHVNYHTAAEGYSGNISFLLERDEDIEETLITARRAALESRGPVLVNAMLASSDFREGSLSL
;
A
#
# COMPACT_ATOMS: atom_id res chain seq x y z
N MET A 1 -8.28 -19.68 54.94
CA MET A 1 -7.09 -20.15 54.20
C MET A 1 -7.16 -19.85 52.69
N VAL A 2 -7.68 -18.69 52.28
CA VAL A 2 -7.33 -18.03 50.99
C VAL A 2 -7.27 -16.52 51.27
N LEU A 3 -6.46 -16.22 52.29
CA LEU A 3 -5.97 -14.92 52.76
C LEU A 3 -4.48 -15.15 53.05
N GLU A 4 -3.68 -14.11 52.88
CA GLU A 4 -2.27 -13.93 53.33
C GLU A 4 -1.13 -14.11 52.30
N ALA A 5 -0.39 -13.00 52.20
CA ALA A 5 1.06 -12.89 52.05
C ALA A 5 1.71 -13.19 50.68
N VAL A 6 1.87 -12.14 49.87
CA VAL A 6 3.22 -11.59 49.56
C VAL A 6 3.12 -10.07 49.39
N GLY A 7 3.45 -9.34 50.45
CA GLY A 7 4.08 -8.02 50.31
C GLY A 7 5.59 -8.20 50.23
N ARG A 8 6.27 -7.31 49.48
CA ARG A 8 7.53 -6.60 49.86
C ARG A 8 8.19 -5.95 48.63
N THR A 9 8.06 -4.62 48.59
CA THR A 9 9.13 -3.62 48.38
C THR A 9 10.49 -4.06 47.83
N SER A 10 10.95 -3.40 46.75
CA SER A 10 12.27 -2.72 46.58
C SER A 10 12.44 -2.34 45.09
N VAL A 11 12.43 -1.06 44.67
CA VAL A 11 13.51 -0.06 44.74
C VAL A 11 14.87 -0.61 44.35
N LEU A 12 15.33 -0.28 43.13
CA LEU A 12 16.74 -0.01 42.85
C LEU A 12 16.87 1.20 41.91
N ARG A 13 17.70 2.13 42.38
CA ARG A 13 18.07 3.45 41.83
C ARG A 13 18.86 3.30 40.51
N PHE A 14 18.96 4.35 39.70
CA PHE A 14 20.18 5.18 39.63
C PHE A 14 20.02 6.39 38.68
N SER A 15 20.58 7.48 39.18
CA SER A 15 20.90 8.78 38.58
C SER A 15 21.27 8.81 37.09
N ALA A 16 20.77 9.83 36.38
CA ALA A 16 21.58 10.74 35.54
C ALA A 16 20.68 11.71 34.73
N LEU A 17 20.16 12.77 35.35
CA LEU A 17 19.69 13.95 34.57
C LEU A 17 19.59 15.26 35.38
N GLU A 18 20.22 15.34 36.55
CA GLU A 18 20.27 16.56 37.38
C GLU A 18 21.61 17.31 37.32
N ASN A 19 22.60 16.81 36.56
CA ASN A 19 23.96 17.39 36.54
C ASN A 19 24.28 18.32 35.35
N TRP A 20 23.28 18.73 34.55
CA TRP A 20 23.59 19.56 33.37
C TRP A 20 23.36 21.07 33.54
N PHE A 21 22.51 21.53 34.47
CA PHE A 21 22.18 22.96 34.56
C PHE A 21 22.99 23.80 35.55
N HIS A 22 24.03 23.24 36.20
CA HIS A 22 24.73 23.94 37.30
C HIS A 22 26.25 24.13 37.14
N ARG A 23 26.82 24.15 35.93
CA ARG A 23 28.22 24.58 35.74
C ARG A 23 28.38 25.54 34.56
N TYR A 24 28.94 26.71 34.89
CA TYR A 24 29.40 27.81 34.02
C TYR A 24 28.28 28.70 33.45
N GLY A 25 28.19 30.01 33.68
CA GLY A 25 29.03 31.00 34.34
C GLY A 25 28.54 32.40 33.86
N ARG A 26 28.23 33.31 34.79
CA ARG A 26 28.12 34.77 34.54
C ARG A 26 29.54 35.34 34.23
N PRO A 27 29.81 36.62 33.80
CA PRO A 27 29.01 37.85 34.00
C PRO A 27 29.12 38.99 32.92
N CYS A 28 28.56 40.17 33.29
CA CYS A 28 28.72 41.56 32.77
C CYS A 28 27.78 42.05 31.65
N GLN A 29 27.35 43.32 31.58
CA GLN A 29 26.92 44.41 32.50
C GLN A 29 26.61 45.63 31.59
N LYS A 30 25.71 46.54 32.04
CA LYS A 30 25.44 47.94 31.58
C LYS A 30 24.50 48.15 30.37
N HIS A 31 23.28 48.67 30.61
CA HIS A 31 23.04 50.12 30.72
C HIS A 31 21.66 50.48 31.32
N THR A 32 21.75 51.24 32.40
CA THR A 32 20.96 52.40 32.88
C THR A 32 19.44 52.53 32.61
N LYS A 33 18.71 52.60 33.74
CA LYS A 33 17.38 53.19 33.95
C LYS A 33 17.35 54.68 33.60
N LEU A 34 16.22 55.22 33.10
CA LEU A 34 15.52 56.45 33.56
C LEU A 34 14.53 56.91 32.49
N LEU A 35 13.36 57.41 32.92
CA LEU A 35 12.24 57.97 32.13
C LEU A 35 11.26 56.95 31.51
N GLN A 36 10.39 56.34 32.32
CA GLN A 36 9.01 55.99 31.88
C GLN A 36 8.09 55.47 33.01
N ARG A 37 8.35 55.81 34.28
CA ARG A 37 7.54 55.33 35.41
C ARG A 37 6.56 56.36 36.01
N ASP A 38 6.62 57.62 35.59
CA ASP A 38 5.71 58.67 36.08
C ASP A 38 4.58 59.07 35.11
N ALA A 39 4.58 58.61 33.86
CA ALA A 39 3.49 58.91 32.91
C ALA A 39 2.24 58.01 33.09
N ASN A 40 2.38 56.83 33.70
CA ASN A 40 1.31 55.83 33.76
C ASN A 40 0.44 55.85 35.03
N LYS A 41 0.78 56.69 36.03
CA LYS A 41 -0.06 56.86 37.23
C LYS A 41 -1.14 57.93 37.05
N SER A 42 -0.83 59.05 36.38
CA SER A 42 -1.79 60.16 36.20
C SER A 42 -2.91 59.86 35.18
N ALA A 43 -2.65 58.98 34.21
CA ALA A 43 -3.65 58.57 33.21
C ALA A 43 -4.74 57.65 33.79
N ARG A 44 -4.42 56.88 34.85
CA ARG A 44 -5.34 55.90 35.44
C ARG A 44 -6.34 56.55 36.40
N GLU A 45 -5.93 57.59 37.13
CA GLU A 45 -6.80 58.33 38.05
C GLU A 45 -7.77 59.29 37.32
N ARG A 46 -7.36 59.89 36.19
CA ARG A 46 -8.29 60.68 35.35
C ARG A 46 -9.39 59.84 34.70
N LYS A 47 -9.11 58.57 34.40
CA LYS A 47 -10.08 57.66 33.76
C LYS A 47 -11.14 57.15 34.73
N LEU A 48 -10.82 56.96 36.01
CA LEU A 48 -11.79 56.54 37.03
C LEU A 48 -12.78 57.67 37.39
N ARG A 49 -12.32 58.91 37.58
CA ARG A 49 -13.20 60.04 37.92
C ARG A 49 -14.20 60.38 36.80
N LEU A 50 -13.85 60.10 35.54
CA LEU A 50 -14.74 60.31 34.38
C LEU A 50 -15.84 59.25 34.27
N ILE A 51 -15.61 58.05 34.82
CA ILE A 51 -16.58 56.94 34.85
C ILE A 51 -17.58 57.15 35.98
N GLU A 52 -17.14 57.62 37.15
CA GLU A 52 -18.02 57.93 38.29
C GLU A 52 -18.94 59.13 38.01
N ALA A 53 -18.46 60.17 37.32
CA ALA A 53 -19.27 61.32 36.93
C ALA A 53 -20.36 60.98 35.88
N ARG A 54 -20.11 59.99 35.00
CA ARG A 54 -21.09 59.52 34.01
C ARG A 54 -22.17 58.61 34.63
N SER A 55 -21.82 57.84 35.65
CA SER A 55 -22.76 56.98 36.40
C SER A 55 -23.82 57.80 37.14
N ALA A 56 -23.41 58.89 37.82
CA ALA A 56 -24.31 59.76 38.57
C ALA A 56 -25.28 60.57 37.67
N LEU A 57 -24.89 60.89 36.44
CA LEU A 57 -25.72 61.62 35.47
C LEU A 57 -26.82 60.72 34.85
N ILE A 58 -26.54 59.41 34.71
CA ILE A 58 -27.48 58.42 34.16
C ILE A 58 -28.53 58.05 35.22
N GLN A 59 -28.14 57.92 36.49
CA GLN A 59 -29.04 57.68 37.62
C GLN A 59 -30.03 58.85 37.84
N ARG A 60 -29.61 60.11 37.61
CA ARG A 60 -30.50 61.29 37.68
C ARG A 60 -31.45 61.47 36.49
N ARG A 61 -31.18 60.81 35.35
CA ARG A 61 -32.08 60.79 34.17
C ARG A 61 -33.13 59.69 34.23
N LEU A 62 -32.84 58.57 34.91
CA LEU A 62 -33.76 57.45 35.09
C LEU A 62 -34.83 57.70 36.17
N ALA A 63 -34.58 58.62 37.11
CA ALA A 63 -35.53 58.96 38.18
C ALA A 63 -36.59 60.03 37.79
N ARG A 64 -36.62 60.51 36.52
CA ARG A 64 -37.56 61.54 36.05
C ARG A 64 -38.58 61.06 35.00
N SER A 65 -38.67 59.76 34.71
CA SER A 65 -39.60 59.25 33.67
C SER A 65 -40.67 58.28 34.19
N THR A 66 -40.93 58.25 35.49
CA THR A 66 -42.04 57.48 36.09
C THR A 66 -43.05 58.44 36.71
N GLU A 67 -43.87 59.07 35.88
CA GLU A 67 -45.14 59.67 36.28
C GLU A 67 -46.00 59.94 35.02
N GLY A 68 -47.16 59.28 34.92
CA GLY A 68 -48.32 59.82 34.22
C GLY A 68 -48.78 59.19 32.89
N VAL A 69 -49.89 58.45 32.98
CA VAL A 69 -51.07 58.48 32.09
C VAL A 69 -51.05 57.72 30.74
N GLY A 70 -51.76 56.58 30.71
CA GLY A 70 -53.11 56.45 30.10
C GLY A 70 -53.31 56.31 28.58
N VAL A 71 -53.80 55.12 28.19
CA VAL A 71 -54.88 54.83 27.20
C VAL A 71 -54.64 55.05 25.69
N ALA A 72 -55.12 54.05 24.93
CA ALA A 72 -55.58 53.99 23.53
C ALA A 72 -54.61 53.52 22.43
N ASP A 73 -55.18 52.61 21.63
CA ASP A 73 -54.68 51.96 20.43
C ASP A 73 -54.33 52.90 19.27
N ARG A 74 -53.48 52.34 18.39
CA ARG A 74 -53.37 52.48 16.92
C ARG A 74 -52.09 53.12 16.38
N GLU A 75 -51.63 52.42 15.34
CA GLU A 75 -50.86 52.84 14.17
C GLU A 75 -49.34 52.58 14.09
N TYR A 76 -49.06 51.79 13.06
CA TYR A 76 -47.78 51.49 12.43
C TYR A 76 -46.98 52.76 12.12
N VAL A 77 -45.78 52.90 12.70
CA VAL A 77 -44.69 53.72 12.11
C VAL A 77 -43.37 52.95 12.20
N VAL A 78 -42.84 52.60 11.03
CA VAL A 78 -41.50 52.03 10.84
C VAL A 78 -40.46 53.11 11.11
N ALA A 79 -39.70 52.99 12.21
CA ALA A 79 -38.54 53.84 12.49
C ALA A 79 -37.24 53.01 12.43
N GLN A 80 -36.44 53.23 11.38
CA GLN A 80 -35.08 52.70 11.25
C GLN A 80 -34.18 53.19 12.39
N ARG A 81 -33.80 52.29 13.30
CA ARG A 81 -32.75 52.56 14.32
C ARG A 81 -31.37 52.17 13.76
N ARG A 82 -30.47 53.15 13.59
CA ARG A 82 -29.04 52.89 13.33
C ARG A 82 -28.38 52.30 14.60
N PRO A 83 -27.54 51.25 14.49
CA PRO A 83 -26.93 50.60 15.65
C PRO A 83 -25.86 51.48 16.32
N SER A 84 -25.79 51.42 17.65
CA SER A 84 -24.80 52.17 18.43
C SER A 84 -23.38 51.60 18.25
N VAL A 85 -22.36 52.47 18.31
CA VAL A 85 -20.93 52.11 18.17
C VAL A 85 -20.50 50.96 19.11
N SER A 86 -21.16 50.80 20.26
CA SER A 86 -20.90 49.69 21.19
C SER A 86 -21.28 48.31 20.63
N ALA A 87 -22.30 48.24 19.78
CA ALA A 87 -22.76 46.99 19.15
C ALA A 87 -21.83 46.56 18.01
N VAL A 88 -21.32 47.51 17.22
CA VAL A 88 -20.33 47.25 16.16
C VAL A 88 -19.00 46.79 16.76
N MET A 89 -18.59 47.38 17.90
CA MET A 89 -17.40 46.94 18.63
C MET A 89 -17.57 45.54 19.25
N PHE A 90 -18.75 45.19 19.75
CA PHE A 90 -19.04 43.84 20.25
C PHE A 90 -19.03 42.80 19.12
N LEU A 91 -19.61 43.14 17.96
CA LEU A 91 -19.60 42.32 16.74
C LEU A 91 -18.18 42.09 16.21
N ALA A 92 -17.36 43.15 16.16
CA ALA A 92 -15.96 43.04 15.80
C ALA A 92 -15.20 42.15 16.80
N THR A 93 -15.45 42.29 18.10
CA THR A 93 -14.79 41.49 19.14
C THR A 93 -15.17 40.00 19.05
N LEU A 94 -16.44 39.69 18.77
CA LEU A 94 -16.92 38.30 18.64
C LEU A 94 -16.40 37.63 17.36
N ILE A 95 -16.43 38.32 16.22
CA ILE A 95 -15.86 37.81 14.96
C ILE A 95 -14.35 37.62 15.11
N THR A 96 -13.67 38.57 15.75
CA THR A 96 -12.23 38.48 16.02
C THR A 96 -11.93 37.33 17.00
N ALA A 97 -12.76 37.05 18.00
CA ALA A 97 -12.58 35.93 18.92
C ALA A 97 -12.76 34.56 18.23
N VAL A 98 -13.75 34.43 17.33
CA VAL A 98 -13.98 33.22 16.54
C VAL A 98 -12.86 32.99 15.52
N TRP A 99 -12.42 34.04 14.82
CA TRP A 99 -11.27 33.98 13.93
C TRP A 99 -9.96 33.74 14.67
N SER A 100 -9.79 34.32 15.86
CA SER A 100 -8.61 34.07 16.71
C SER A 100 -8.57 32.64 17.21
N LEU A 101 -9.72 32.00 17.50
CA LEU A 101 -9.77 30.57 17.83
C LEU A 101 -9.36 29.70 16.62
N PHE A 102 -9.79 30.06 15.41
CA PHE A 102 -9.44 29.35 14.18
C PHE A 102 -7.95 29.49 13.84
N ILE A 103 -7.39 30.69 14.00
CA ILE A 103 -5.95 30.95 13.83
C ILE A 103 -5.15 30.27 14.95
N LEU A 104 -5.62 30.29 16.20
CA LEU A 104 -5.00 29.56 17.29
C LEU A 104 -4.99 28.05 17.02
N THR A 105 -6.02 27.54 16.32
CA THR A 105 -6.10 26.13 15.89
C THR A 105 -5.03 25.80 14.84
N GLU A 106 -4.86 26.64 13.82
CA GLU A 106 -3.79 26.54 12.81
C GLU A 106 -2.39 26.66 13.43
N VAL A 107 -2.20 27.57 14.38
CA VAL A 107 -0.92 27.77 15.08
C VAL A 107 -0.58 26.59 16.00
N LEU A 108 -1.57 26.03 16.71
CA LEU A 108 -1.39 24.83 17.52
C LEU A 108 -1.11 23.58 16.66
N LEU A 109 -1.67 23.51 15.44
CA LEU A 109 -1.40 22.48 14.43
C LEU A 109 0.07 22.46 13.96
N ILE A 110 0.73 23.63 13.93
CA ILE A 110 2.09 23.79 13.40
C ILE A 110 3.17 23.64 14.49
N PHE A 111 2.93 24.15 15.71
CA PHE A 111 4.00 24.31 16.72
C PHE A 111 3.91 23.38 17.94
N VAL A 112 2.79 22.68 18.17
CA VAL A 112 2.65 21.77 19.31
C VAL A 112 2.77 20.31 18.87
N PRO A 113 3.70 19.52 19.43
CA PRO A 113 3.83 18.10 19.12
C PRO A 113 2.50 17.37 19.30
N ARG A 114 2.11 16.56 18.30
CA ARG A 114 0.83 15.82 18.24
C ARG A 114 0.47 15.12 19.56
N THR A 115 1.45 14.59 20.28
CA THR A 115 1.27 13.89 21.56
C THR A 115 0.82 14.81 22.69
N LYS A 116 1.34 16.04 22.78
CA LYS A 116 0.95 17.02 23.81
C LYS A 116 -0.45 17.59 23.54
N LEU A 117 -0.77 17.82 22.26
CA LEU A 117 -2.08 18.34 21.89
C LEU A 117 -3.19 17.31 22.11
N LEU A 118 -2.92 16.03 21.80
CA LEU A 118 -3.84 14.93 22.12
C LEU A 118 -4.08 14.82 23.63
N ALA A 119 -3.02 14.99 24.45
CA ALA A 119 -3.18 14.99 25.91
C ALA A 119 -4.06 16.15 26.40
N ILE A 120 -3.89 17.36 25.85
CA ILE A 120 -4.74 18.52 26.19
C ILE A 120 -6.20 18.29 25.77
N LEU A 121 -6.43 17.87 24.52
CA LEU A 121 -7.77 17.60 23.99
C LEU A 121 -8.49 16.47 24.74
N SER A 122 -7.74 15.46 25.21
CA SER A 122 -8.30 14.37 26.02
C SER A 122 -8.87 14.81 27.37
N ILE A 123 -8.50 16.01 27.85
CA ILE A 123 -8.97 16.60 29.11
C ILE A 123 -10.00 17.71 28.83
N THR A 124 -9.76 18.57 27.84
CA THR A 124 -10.63 19.72 27.56
C THR A 124 -11.94 19.34 26.89
N CYS A 125 -11.96 18.32 26.02
CA CYS A 125 -13.19 17.82 25.39
C CYS A 125 -14.21 17.26 26.40
N PRO A 126 -13.81 16.46 27.40
CA PRO A 126 -14.69 16.09 28.51
C PRO A 126 -15.22 17.27 29.32
N MET A 127 -14.36 18.25 29.65
CA MET A 127 -14.73 19.39 30.50
C MET A 127 -15.77 20.30 29.84
N ILE A 128 -15.70 20.52 28.53
CA ILE A 128 -16.72 21.31 27.82
C ILE A 128 -18.06 20.56 27.75
N SER A 129 -18.04 19.23 27.59
CA SER A 129 -19.25 18.41 27.64
C SER A 129 -19.91 18.48 29.03
N PHE A 130 -19.11 18.49 30.10
CA PHE A 130 -19.58 18.67 31.47
C PHE A 130 -20.34 19.98 31.66
N VAL A 131 -19.79 21.10 31.18
CA VAL A 131 -20.47 22.41 31.19
C VAL A 131 -21.79 22.35 30.39
N GLY A 132 -21.79 21.63 29.26
CA GLY A 132 -22.99 21.41 28.46
C GLY A 132 -24.13 20.70 29.19
N TYR A 133 -23.83 19.74 30.07
CA TYR A 133 -24.85 19.00 30.82
C TYR A 133 -25.55 19.83 31.89
N ILE A 134 -24.86 20.85 32.41
CA ILE A 134 -25.40 21.77 33.43
C ILE A 134 -25.96 23.08 32.85
N THR A 135 -25.70 23.38 31.58
CA THR A 135 -26.14 24.62 30.91
C THR A 135 -27.66 24.88 31.00
N PRO A 136 -28.55 23.86 30.98
CA PRO A 136 -30.00 24.06 31.15
C PRO A 136 -30.45 24.53 32.55
N ILE A 137 -29.55 24.67 33.53
CA ILE A 137 -29.90 25.00 34.93
C ILE A 137 -30.71 26.29 35.06
N GLY A 138 -30.47 27.30 34.22
CA GLY A 138 -31.25 28.54 34.22
C GLY A 138 -32.72 28.33 33.83
N SER A 139 -32.96 27.44 32.85
CA SER A 139 -34.32 27.04 32.43
C SER A 139 -35.00 26.19 33.51
N VAL A 140 -34.24 25.33 34.20
CA VAL A 140 -34.74 24.54 35.33
C VAL A 140 -35.15 25.44 36.49
N ILE A 141 -34.29 26.38 36.91
CA ILE A 141 -34.61 27.33 37.98
C ILE A 141 -35.85 28.16 37.63
N ARG A 142 -35.99 28.57 36.36
CA ARG A 142 -37.17 29.29 35.89
C ARG A 142 -38.43 28.43 35.99
N ALA A 143 -38.39 27.19 35.52
CA ALA A 143 -39.51 26.25 35.61
C ALA A 143 -39.93 25.96 37.07
N PHE A 144 -38.98 25.86 38.00
CA PHE A 144 -39.28 25.73 39.43
C PHE A 144 -39.91 27.00 40.02
N LYS A 145 -39.45 28.19 39.60
CA LYS A 145 -40.00 29.47 40.06
C LYS A 145 -41.40 29.74 39.53
N THR A 146 -41.65 29.42 38.26
CA THR A 146 -42.94 29.65 37.60
C THR A 146 -43.91 28.47 37.75
N GLN A 147 -43.46 27.35 38.32
CA GLN A 147 -44.22 26.10 38.42
C GLN A 147 -44.78 25.62 37.07
N ASP A 148 -44.05 25.91 35.99
CA ASP A 148 -44.47 25.60 34.63
C ASP A 148 -43.36 24.85 33.90
N ALA A 149 -43.62 23.56 33.65
CA ALA A 149 -42.72 22.62 33.01
C ALA A 149 -42.48 22.92 31.52
N SER A 150 -43.31 23.74 30.87
CA SER A 150 -43.14 24.13 29.46
C SER A 150 -41.86 24.94 29.19
N ASN A 151 -41.28 25.52 30.25
CA ASN A 151 -40.03 26.27 30.23
C ASN A 151 -38.77 25.38 30.10
N LEU A 152 -38.91 24.05 30.19
CA LEU A 152 -37.81 23.11 30.03
C LEU A 152 -37.70 22.62 28.56
N PRO A 153 -36.48 22.60 27.99
CA PRO A 153 -36.27 22.16 26.61
C PRO A 153 -36.27 20.61 26.52
N MET A 154 -37.42 19.98 26.76
CA MET A 154 -37.54 18.51 26.85
C MET A 154 -36.98 17.74 25.64
N PRO A 155 -37.18 18.15 24.37
CA PRO A 155 -36.57 17.47 23.22
C PRO A 155 -35.04 17.50 23.24
N PHE A 156 -34.44 18.56 23.77
CA PHE A 156 -32.99 18.69 23.93
C PHE A 156 -32.48 17.77 25.05
N LEU A 157 -33.14 17.77 26.23
CA LEU A 157 -32.76 16.92 27.37
C LEU A 157 -32.84 15.42 27.01
N LEU A 158 -33.91 14.99 26.34
CA LEU A 158 -34.08 13.60 25.87
C LEU A 158 -33.02 13.22 24.84
N SER A 159 -32.77 14.10 23.87
CA SER A 159 -31.78 13.84 22.82
C SER A 159 -30.36 13.78 23.39
N GLN A 160 -30.07 14.55 24.45
CA GLN A 160 -28.77 14.60 25.11
C GLN A 160 -28.56 13.37 25.99
N ALA A 161 -29.59 12.91 26.70
CA ALA A 161 -29.55 11.64 27.42
C ALA A 161 -29.27 10.45 26.48
N PHE A 162 -29.91 10.42 25.31
CA PHE A 162 -29.67 9.38 24.31
C PHE A 162 -28.25 9.44 23.72
N LEU A 163 -27.72 10.65 23.45
CA LEU A 163 -26.33 10.80 23.01
C LEU A 163 -25.33 10.32 24.07
N CYS A 164 -25.58 10.60 25.36
CA CYS A 164 -24.75 10.11 26.45
C CYS A 164 -24.73 8.57 26.49
N LEU A 165 -25.87 7.89 26.32
CA LEU A 165 -25.96 6.43 26.27
C LEU A 165 -25.09 5.83 25.16
N ILE A 166 -25.17 6.38 23.94
CA ILE A 166 -24.37 5.89 22.81
C ILE A 166 -22.87 6.19 23.04
N SER A 167 -22.55 7.36 23.58
CA SER A 167 -21.16 7.77 23.83
C SER A 167 -20.48 6.98 24.94
N ILE A 168 -21.23 6.51 25.95
CA ILE A 168 -20.74 5.57 26.97
C ILE A 168 -20.33 4.25 26.32
N SER A 169 -21.19 3.69 25.45
CA SER A 169 -20.90 2.45 24.72
C SER A 169 -19.66 2.59 23.83
N TYR A 170 -19.58 3.66 23.03
CA TYR A 170 -18.39 3.92 22.21
C TYR A 170 -17.12 4.06 23.06
N GLY A 171 -17.16 4.83 24.16
CA GLY A 171 -16.03 5.03 25.06
C GLY A 171 -15.51 3.74 25.69
N ILE A 172 -16.39 2.78 25.97
CA ILE A 172 -16.02 1.44 26.47
C ILE A 172 -15.41 0.59 25.34
N SER A 173 -16.01 0.57 24.16
CA SER A 173 -15.49 -0.18 23.00
C SER A 173 -14.09 0.25 22.57
N VAL A 174 -13.74 1.53 22.76
CA VAL A 174 -12.40 2.07 22.45
C VAL A 174 -11.49 2.18 23.68
N ASN A 175 -11.91 1.63 24.84
CA ASN A 175 -11.17 1.62 26.11
C ASN A 175 -10.69 3.01 26.58
N SER A 176 -11.58 4.00 26.58
CA SER A 176 -11.29 5.40 26.94
C SER A 176 -12.08 5.85 28.18
N PRO A 177 -11.48 5.79 29.39
CA PRO A 177 -12.10 6.22 30.65
C PRO A 177 -12.70 7.63 30.66
N PRO A 178 -12.03 8.66 30.11
CA PRO A 178 -12.58 10.02 30.10
C PRO A 178 -13.89 10.14 29.32
N ILE A 179 -14.05 9.35 28.24
CA ILE A 179 -15.23 9.42 27.38
C ILE A 179 -16.43 8.80 28.07
N TRP A 180 -16.32 7.59 28.60
CA TRP A 180 -17.47 6.94 29.21
C TRP A 180 -17.84 7.55 30.58
N ALA A 181 -16.87 7.98 31.40
CA ALA A 181 -17.16 8.57 32.71
C ALA A 181 -17.90 9.92 32.62
N THR A 182 -17.50 10.77 31.67
CA THR A 182 -18.12 12.09 31.47
C THR A 182 -19.54 11.99 30.93
N ASN A 183 -19.77 11.04 30.01
CA ASN A 183 -21.10 10.79 29.46
C ASN A 183 -22.02 10.09 30.47
N LEU A 184 -21.48 9.28 31.38
CA LEU A 184 -22.23 8.73 32.50
C LEU A 184 -22.76 9.83 33.42
N PHE A 185 -21.90 10.79 33.80
CA PHE A 185 -22.33 11.98 34.55
C PHE A 185 -23.40 12.78 33.81
N GLY A 186 -23.22 12.97 32.50
CA GLY A 186 -24.18 13.66 31.65
C GLY A 186 -25.56 12.98 31.66
N LEU A 187 -25.59 11.66 31.48
CA LEU A 187 -26.80 10.86 31.53
C LEU A 187 -27.53 11.02 32.86
N THR A 188 -26.82 10.90 33.99
CA THR A 188 -27.38 11.10 35.33
C THR A 188 -27.94 12.50 35.52
N THR A 189 -27.27 13.51 34.99
CA THR A 189 -27.70 14.90 35.09
C THR A 189 -28.97 15.15 34.26
N GLN A 190 -29.05 14.62 33.03
CA GLN A 190 -30.23 14.76 32.19
C GLN A 190 -31.45 14.02 32.76
N THR A 191 -31.27 12.84 33.35
CA THR A 191 -32.36 12.10 33.99
C THR A 191 -32.90 12.83 35.22
N LEU A 192 -32.05 13.48 36.01
CA LEU A 192 -32.48 14.36 37.10
C LEU A 192 -33.28 15.57 36.61
N TRP A 193 -32.87 16.22 35.51
CA TRP A 193 -33.65 17.33 34.93
C TRP A 193 -35.02 16.89 34.42
N MET A 194 -35.12 15.73 33.79
CA MET A 194 -36.40 15.17 33.34
C MET A 194 -37.30 14.73 34.50
N ALA A 195 -36.72 14.20 35.59
CA ALA A 195 -37.46 13.87 36.80
C ALA A 195 -38.03 15.13 37.48
N ALA A 196 -37.26 16.21 37.53
CA ALA A 196 -37.72 17.51 38.01
C ALA A 196 -38.90 18.05 37.18
N ALA A 197 -38.86 17.92 35.85
CA ALA A 197 -39.96 18.33 34.97
C ALA A 197 -41.28 17.59 35.29
N ARG A 198 -41.20 16.28 35.52
CA ARG A 198 -42.37 15.45 35.91
C ARG A 198 -42.90 15.83 37.29
N TRP A 199 -42.02 16.13 38.24
CA TRP A 199 -42.43 16.56 39.58
C TRP A 199 -43.18 17.90 39.56
N ILE A 200 -42.68 18.89 38.82
CA ILE A 200 -43.36 20.19 38.66
C ILE A 200 -44.75 19.99 38.02
N SER A 201 -44.85 19.11 37.03
CA SER A 201 -46.12 18.80 36.35
C SER A 201 -47.13 18.09 37.27
N GLY A 202 -46.68 17.17 38.12
CA GLY A 202 -47.54 16.47 39.09
C GLY A 202 -47.95 17.33 40.29
N ALA A 203 -47.08 18.26 40.73
CA ALA A 203 -47.43 19.23 41.76
C ALA A 203 -48.48 20.26 41.29
N ALA A 204 -48.54 20.53 39.97
CA ALA A 204 -49.57 21.35 39.36
C ALA A 204 -50.94 20.64 39.27
N SER A 205 -50.97 19.31 39.03
CA SER A 205 -52.22 18.55 38.97
C SER A 205 -52.88 18.39 40.35
N LEU A 206 -52.10 18.14 41.40
CA LEU A 206 -52.59 18.01 42.78
C LEU A 206 -53.22 19.31 43.31
N ARG A 207 -52.78 20.49 42.85
CA ARG A 207 -53.40 21.79 43.21
C ARG A 207 -54.65 22.12 42.41
N SER A 208 -54.85 21.48 41.24
CA SER A 208 -56.10 21.62 40.49
C SER A 208 -57.23 20.84 41.15
N GLU A 209 -56.95 19.67 41.73
CA GLU A 209 -57.93 18.88 42.50
C GLU A 209 -58.31 19.53 43.84
N GLU A 210 -57.40 20.30 44.45
CA GLU A 210 -57.67 20.98 45.73
C GLU A 210 -58.50 22.27 45.57
N LYS A 211 -58.60 22.81 44.34
CA LYS A 211 -59.41 24.01 44.02
C LYS A 211 -60.86 23.71 43.62
N ASP A 212 -61.21 22.44 43.37
CA ASP A 212 -62.53 22.03 42.85
C ASP A 212 -63.47 21.39 43.91
N LYS A 213 -63.29 21.70 45.21
CA LYS A 213 -64.30 21.38 46.25
C LYS A 213 -65.16 22.61 46.60
N PRO A 214 -66.39 22.73 46.08
CA PRO A 214 -67.37 23.66 46.64
C PRO A 214 -68.17 22.98 47.77
N THR A 215 -68.38 23.77 48.81
CA THR A 215 -69.42 23.68 49.85
C THR A 215 -70.69 22.93 49.41
N ARG A 216 -70.84 21.68 49.87
CA ARG A 216 -72.15 21.00 50.05
C ARG A 216 -72.01 19.92 51.13
N ALA A 217 -71.80 20.37 52.36
CA ALA A 217 -71.96 19.58 53.57
C ALA A 217 -73.04 20.23 54.43
N LEU A 218 -74.29 20.13 53.98
CA LEU A 218 -75.49 20.33 54.77
C LEU A 218 -76.66 19.72 53.99
N GLU A 219 -77.40 18.88 54.69
CA GLU A 219 -78.64 18.21 54.30
C GLU A 219 -78.57 16.78 53.73
N ARG A 220 -78.92 15.86 54.65
CA ARG A 220 -79.87 14.74 54.50
C ARG A 220 -79.37 13.53 53.70
N ARG A 221 -79.03 12.44 54.39
CA ARG A 221 -79.90 11.37 54.98
C ARG A 221 -80.39 10.34 53.96
N ALA A 222 -80.12 9.08 54.32
CA ALA A 222 -80.71 7.82 53.83
C ALA A 222 -80.27 7.44 52.40
N SER A 223 -79.75 6.25 52.06
CA SER A 223 -80.12 4.90 52.49
C SER A 223 -79.11 3.85 51.97
N THR A 224 -78.65 2.96 52.86
CA THR A 224 -78.40 1.50 52.71
C THR A 224 -77.61 0.86 51.54
N LYS A 225 -76.56 0.10 51.97
CA LYS A 225 -76.09 -1.26 51.61
C LYS A 225 -75.52 -1.44 50.17
N SER A 226 -74.34 -2.03 49.93
CA SER A 226 -73.67 -3.19 50.55
C SER A 226 -72.14 -3.22 50.25
N LEU A 227 -71.37 -3.85 51.14
CA LEU A 227 -69.99 -4.38 50.96
C LEU A 227 -70.08 -5.94 50.83
N PRO A 228 -69.04 -6.74 50.48
CA PRO A 228 -67.58 -6.53 50.62
C PRO A 228 -66.75 -6.97 49.37
N ASP A 229 -65.42 -6.75 49.27
CA ASP A 229 -64.38 -7.64 49.81
C ASP A 229 -63.02 -6.94 50.03
N LEU A 230 -62.33 -7.43 51.06
CA LEU A 230 -61.00 -7.04 51.54
C LEU A 230 -59.93 -7.87 50.83
N ASP A 231 -58.91 -7.20 50.28
CA ASP A 231 -57.54 -7.71 50.34
C ASP A 231 -56.52 -6.58 50.18
N GLY A 232 -55.53 -6.56 51.09
CA GLY A 232 -54.22 -5.98 50.83
C GLY A 232 -53.99 -4.53 51.26
N ALA A 233 -53.97 -4.26 52.56
CA ALA A 233 -53.15 -3.19 53.09
C ALA A 233 -51.66 -3.52 52.85
N SER A 234 -50.96 -2.76 52.01
CA SER A 234 -49.50 -2.62 52.11
C SER A 234 -49.07 -1.17 51.90
N VAL A 235 -48.78 -0.55 53.04
CA VAL A 235 -47.80 0.49 53.32
C VAL A 235 -47.16 1.16 52.09
N SER A 236 -47.46 2.46 51.98
CA SER A 236 -46.69 3.47 51.27
C SER A 236 -45.19 3.33 51.51
N SER A 237 -44.44 2.93 50.49
CA SER A 237 -43.02 3.30 50.38
C SER A 237 -42.91 4.44 49.38
N VAL A 238 -43.04 5.67 49.89
CA VAL A 238 -42.65 6.87 49.14
C VAL A 238 -41.12 6.85 49.05
N VAL A 239 -40.60 6.19 48.02
CA VAL A 239 -39.22 6.41 47.60
C VAL A 239 -39.18 7.81 46.99
N PRO A 240 -38.30 8.74 47.44
CA PRO A 240 -38.31 10.10 46.93
C PRO A 240 -38.02 10.05 45.41
N PRO A 241 -38.63 10.93 44.58
CA PRO A 241 -38.44 10.95 43.12
C PRO A 241 -36.98 10.85 42.62
N PRO A 242 -35.96 11.38 43.32
CA PRO A 242 -34.55 11.22 42.95
C PRO A 242 -34.04 9.77 43.02
N LEU A 243 -34.52 8.94 43.95
CA LEU A 243 -34.05 7.55 44.08
C LEU A 243 -34.61 6.67 42.97
N TYR A 244 -35.89 6.85 42.60
CA TYR A 244 -36.52 6.07 41.53
C TYR A 244 -35.91 6.39 40.15
N SER A 245 -35.58 7.66 39.93
CA SER A 245 -34.90 8.10 38.71
C SER A 245 -33.42 7.70 38.67
N ALA A 246 -32.73 7.67 39.81
CA ALA A 246 -31.37 7.12 39.92
C ALA A 246 -31.34 5.59 39.69
N LEU A 247 -32.29 4.84 40.25
CA LEU A 247 -32.45 3.40 40.02
C LEU A 247 -32.78 3.08 38.57
N LEU A 248 -33.72 3.79 37.96
CA LEU A 248 -34.09 3.62 36.55
C LEU A 248 -32.93 3.96 35.62
N ALA A 249 -32.18 5.03 35.90
CA ALA A 249 -30.96 5.38 35.16
C ALA A 249 -29.86 4.33 35.30
N THR A 250 -29.70 3.76 36.51
CA THR A 250 -28.72 2.68 36.76
C THR A 250 -29.12 1.40 36.03
N CYS A 251 -30.40 1.02 36.05
CA CYS A 251 -30.92 -0.13 35.30
C CYS A 251 -30.82 0.06 33.79
N LEU A 252 -31.15 1.24 33.23
CA LEU A 252 -30.94 1.54 31.81
C LEU A 252 -29.46 1.49 31.43
N THR A 253 -28.57 2.01 32.28
CA THR A 253 -27.12 1.98 32.04
C THR A 253 -26.60 0.55 32.05
N CYS A 254 -26.99 -0.28 33.03
CA CYS A 254 -26.63 -1.70 33.08
C CYS A 254 -27.18 -2.48 31.87
N LEU A 255 -28.43 -2.25 31.45
CA LEU A 255 -29.00 -2.89 30.26
C LEU A 255 -28.26 -2.47 28.97
N THR A 256 -27.89 -1.20 28.87
CA THR A 256 -27.14 -0.63 27.74
C THR A 256 -25.71 -1.17 27.68
N LEU A 257 -25.06 -1.36 28.84
CA LEU A 257 -23.74 -1.99 28.98
C LEU A 257 -23.74 -3.46 28.52
N THR A 258 -24.83 -4.18 28.78
CA THR A 258 -24.98 -5.60 28.40
C THR A 258 -25.35 -5.78 26.93
N VAL A 259 -26.17 -4.89 26.36
CA VAL A 259 -26.66 -5.02 24.97
C VAL A 259 -25.69 -4.43 23.93
N LEU A 260 -24.94 -3.37 24.28
CA LEU A 260 -24.09 -2.66 23.31
C LEU A 260 -22.62 -3.13 23.28
N SER A 261 -22.23 -4.12 24.09
CA SER A 261 -20.93 -4.79 23.98
C SER A 261 -20.82 -5.73 22.76
N ILE A 262 -21.96 -5.98 22.09
CA ILE A 262 -22.09 -6.94 20.99
C ILE A 262 -22.24 -6.22 19.62
N ILE A 263 -22.39 -4.90 19.60
CA ILE A 263 -22.65 -4.13 18.37
C ILE A 263 -21.34 -3.63 17.74
N PRO A 264 -21.12 -3.83 16.42
CA PRO A 264 -19.95 -3.30 15.72
C PRO A 264 -19.78 -1.79 15.90
N THR A 265 -18.55 -1.34 16.20
CA THR A 265 -18.19 0.06 16.49
C THR A 265 -18.63 1.06 15.41
N ARG A 266 -18.72 0.61 14.14
CA ARG A 266 -19.20 1.42 13.02
C ARG A 266 -20.69 1.77 13.14
N ILE A 267 -21.52 0.85 13.62
CA ILE A 267 -22.97 1.08 13.78
C ILE A 267 -23.21 2.07 14.93
N VAL A 268 -22.52 1.87 16.05
CA VAL A 268 -22.51 2.81 17.18
C VAL A 268 -22.08 4.20 16.70
N GLY A 269 -21.04 4.26 15.87
CA GLY A 269 -20.58 5.52 15.29
C GLY A 269 -21.61 6.21 14.40
N PHE A 270 -22.29 5.50 13.51
CA PHE A 270 -23.37 6.08 12.70
C PHE A 270 -24.53 6.59 13.55
N ALA A 271 -24.89 5.89 14.62
CA ALA A 271 -25.91 6.34 15.57
C ALA A 271 -25.49 7.62 16.31
N MET A 272 -24.22 7.74 16.72
CA MET A 272 -23.68 8.98 17.30
C MET A 272 -23.74 10.14 16.30
N CYS A 273 -23.40 9.89 15.04
CA CYS A 273 -23.47 10.90 13.98
C CYS A 273 -24.89 11.42 13.78
N LEU A 274 -25.85 10.51 13.63
CA LEU A 274 -27.25 10.87 13.42
C LEU A 274 -27.82 11.63 14.63
N GLN A 275 -27.51 11.19 15.84
CA GLN A 275 -27.98 11.83 17.06
C GLN A 275 -27.35 13.21 17.30
N GLY A 276 -26.07 13.39 16.98
CA GLY A 276 -25.39 14.69 17.06
C GLY A 276 -26.00 15.74 16.11
N ILE A 277 -26.45 15.30 14.93
CA ILE A 277 -27.19 16.14 13.99
C ILE A 277 -28.57 16.50 14.57
N ILE A 278 -29.31 15.54 15.12
CA ILE A 278 -30.63 15.77 15.73
C ILE A 278 -30.52 16.76 16.90
N LEU A 279 -29.52 16.62 17.77
CA LEU A 279 -29.25 17.55 18.86
C LEU A 279 -28.97 18.97 18.36
N SER A 280 -28.17 19.09 17.32
CA SER A 280 -27.79 20.37 16.71
C SER A 280 -28.93 21.01 15.92
N ALA A 281 -29.91 20.22 15.49
CA ALA A 281 -31.13 20.68 14.84
C ALA A 281 -32.29 20.94 15.82
N SER A 282 -32.24 20.40 17.04
CA SER A 282 -33.35 20.46 18.01
C SER A 282 -33.79 21.90 18.38
N PRO A 283 -32.88 22.85 18.66
CA PRO A 283 -33.28 24.26 18.86
C PRO A 283 -33.86 24.94 17.61
N LEU A 284 -33.56 24.42 16.41
CA LEU A 284 -34.09 24.90 15.13
C LEU A 284 -35.53 24.40 14.86
N ALA A 285 -36.06 23.47 15.66
CA ALA A 285 -37.44 23.02 15.52
C ALA A 285 -38.47 24.13 15.77
N ARG A 286 -38.09 25.22 16.47
CA ARG A 286 -38.91 26.41 16.71
C ARG A 286 -38.58 27.59 15.78
N LEU A 287 -37.72 27.38 14.79
CA LEU A 287 -37.19 28.43 13.93
C LEU A 287 -38.28 29.15 13.15
N GLY A 288 -39.34 28.46 12.68
CA GLY A 288 -40.47 29.09 12.01
C GLY A 288 -41.14 30.17 12.87
N ALA A 289 -41.46 29.85 14.13
CA ALA A 289 -42.05 30.81 15.07
C ALA A 289 -41.10 31.98 15.40
N VAL A 290 -39.79 31.75 15.45
CA VAL A 290 -38.77 32.79 15.67
C VAL A 290 -38.63 33.71 14.45
N LEU A 291 -38.64 33.13 13.24
CA LEU A 291 -38.59 33.87 11.98
C LEU A 291 -39.88 34.67 11.71
N ASP A 292 -41.02 34.23 12.26
CA ASP A 292 -42.31 34.92 12.14
C ASP A 292 -42.51 36.01 13.21
N SER A 293 -42.12 35.76 14.46
CA SER A 293 -42.27 36.72 15.57
C SER A 293 -41.09 37.68 15.73
N ARG A 294 -39.97 37.42 15.04
CA ARG A 294 -38.68 38.12 15.20
C ARG A 294 -38.18 38.15 16.66
N ASN A 295 -38.59 37.19 17.48
CA ASN A 295 -38.18 37.05 18.87
C ASN A 295 -37.37 35.77 19.08
N ALA A 296 -36.14 35.91 19.59
CA ALA A 296 -35.20 34.82 19.84
C ALA A 296 -35.31 34.17 21.23
N ASP A 297 -36.27 34.57 22.08
CA ASP A 297 -36.40 34.08 23.47
C ASP A 297 -36.54 32.55 23.57
N SER A 298 -37.02 31.88 22.51
CA SER A 298 -37.16 30.42 22.48
C SER A 298 -35.88 29.67 22.10
N ILE A 299 -34.78 30.36 21.75
CA ILE A 299 -33.46 29.75 21.46
C ILE A 299 -32.47 30.14 22.57
N PRO A 300 -32.14 29.23 23.51
CA PRO A 300 -31.29 29.57 24.63
C PRO A 300 -29.84 29.82 24.19
N LEU A 301 -29.41 31.10 24.16
CA LEU A 301 -28.05 31.49 23.75
C LEU A 301 -26.91 30.72 24.47
N PRO A 302 -26.98 30.46 25.79
CA PRO A 302 -25.94 29.67 26.47
C PRO A 302 -25.78 28.25 25.91
N ILE A 303 -26.88 27.63 25.47
CA ILE A 303 -26.88 26.29 24.88
C ILE A 303 -26.23 26.35 23.49
N SER A 304 -26.63 27.30 22.65
CA SER A 304 -26.06 27.47 21.30
C SER A 304 -24.55 27.78 21.34
N LEU A 305 -24.08 28.60 22.29
CA LEU A 305 -22.65 28.88 22.48
C LEU A 305 -21.87 27.64 22.92
N ASN A 306 -22.41 26.86 23.86
CA ASN A 306 -21.77 25.63 24.31
C ASN A 306 -21.71 24.57 23.19
N MET A 307 -22.73 24.50 22.33
CA MET A 307 -22.74 23.61 21.17
C MET A 307 -21.67 23.97 20.16
N VAL A 308 -21.48 25.26 19.84
CA VAL A 308 -20.41 25.68 18.91
C VAL A 308 -19.04 25.34 19.49
N LEU A 309 -18.78 25.68 20.76
CA LEU A 309 -17.48 25.46 21.38
C LEU A 309 -17.17 23.96 21.55
N GLY A 310 -18.16 23.16 21.96
CA GLY A 310 -18.01 21.70 22.08
C GLY A 310 -17.71 21.02 20.74
N ASN A 311 -18.41 21.41 19.68
CA ASN A 311 -18.22 20.83 18.35
C ASN A 311 -16.86 21.20 17.71
N VAL A 312 -16.30 22.37 18.00
CA VAL A 312 -14.93 22.70 17.57
C VAL A 312 -13.91 21.76 18.23
N LEU A 313 -14.00 21.59 19.55
CA LEU A 313 -13.06 20.78 20.31
C LEU A 313 -13.13 19.29 19.94
N TRP A 314 -14.34 18.73 19.80
CA TRP A 314 -14.53 17.35 19.36
C TRP A 314 -14.17 17.14 17.89
N GLY A 315 -14.43 18.13 17.02
CA GLY A 315 -13.99 18.09 15.63
C GLY A 315 -12.47 18.03 15.51
N MET A 316 -11.75 18.86 16.27
CA MET A 316 -10.29 18.79 16.35
C MET A 316 -9.81 17.43 16.86
N PHE A 317 -10.39 16.92 17.95
CA PHE A 317 -10.02 15.60 18.49
C PHE A 317 -10.20 14.50 17.44
N GLY A 318 -11.36 14.43 16.79
CA GLY A 318 -11.65 13.44 15.73
C GLY A 318 -10.71 13.52 14.53
N PHE A 319 -10.35 14.73 14.10
CA PHE A 319 -9.36 14.94 13.04
C PHE A 319 -7.99 14.37 13.43
N TYR A 320 -7.51 14.62 14.65
CA TYR A 320 -6.18 14.20 15.10
C TYR A 320 -6.05 12.70 15.39
N VAL A 321 -7.12 12.04 15.81
CA VAL A 321 -7.14 10.57 15.96
C VAL A 321 -7.51 9.86 14.66
N ASN A 322 -7.76 10.60 13.58
CA ASN A 322 -8.24 10.10 12.29
C ASN A 322 -9.54 9.29 12.42
N ASP A 323 -10.44 9.74 13.31
CA ASP A 323 -11.75 9.13 13.53
C ASP A 323 -12.85 9.99 12.89
N HIS A 324 -13.31 9.53 11.72
CA HIS A 324 -14.37 10.17 10.97
C HIS A 324 -15.73 10.15 11.67
N VAL A 325 -15.94 9.24 12.63
CA VAL A 325 -17.16 9.14 13.44
C VAL A 325 -17.30 10.32 14.38
N ILE A 326 -16.19 10.83 14.92
CA ILE A 326 -16.19 12.01 15.78
C ILE A 326 -16.12 13.28 14.94
N PHE A 327 -15.30 13.26 13.88
CA PHE A 327 -15.02 14.44 13.06
C PHE A 327 -16.26 14.96 12.32
N LEU A 328 -16.96 14.10 11.57
CA LEU A 328 -18.02 14.54 10.66
C LEU A 328 -19.24 15.16 11.39
N PRO A 329 -19.76 14.58 12.49
CA PRO A 329 -20.88 15.16 13.23
C PRO A 329 -20.51 16.47 13.91
N SER A 330 -19.26 16.57 14.38
CA SER A 330 -18.75 17.78 15.02
C SER A 330 -18.71 18.96 14.03
N VAL A 331 -18.32 18.71 12.77
CA VAL A 331 -18.36 19.74 11.71
C VAL A 331 -19.79 20.17 11.38
N VAL A 332 -20.73 19.21 11.29
CA VAL A 332 -22.14 19.53 11.02
C VAL A 332 -22.77 20.27 12.21
N GLY A 333 -22.51 19.83 13.44
CA GLY A 333 -22.99 20.47 14.66
C GLY A 333 -22.43 21.87 14.87
N TYR A 334 -21.16 22.09 14.54
CA TYR A 334 -20.55 23.42 14.49
C TYR A 334 -21.31 24.34 13.52
N THR A 335 -21.57 23.87 12.31
CA THR A 335 -22.25 24.64 11.27
C THR A 335 -23.67 25.03 11.70
N LEU A 336 -24.43 24.08 12.24
CA LEU A 336 -25.80 24.33 12.74
C LEU A 336 -25.81 25.25 13.97
N GLY A 337 -24.85 25.13 14.89
CA GLY A 337 -24.72 26.02 16.03
C GLY A 337 -24.37 27.46 15.63
N VAL A 338 -23.51 27.65 14.63
CA VAL A 338 -23.22 28.97 14.07
C VAL A 338 -24.47 29.58 13.43
N VAL A 339 -25.26 28.80 12.69
CA VAL A 339 -26.53 29.26 12.12
C VAL A 339 -27.50 29.72 13.22
N GLN A 340 -27.61 28.99 14.33
CA GLN A 340 -28.44 29.42 15.48
C GLN A 340 -28.00 30.78 16.04
N ILE A 341 -26.69 30.99 16.23
CA ILE A 341 -26.16 32.27 16.74
C ILE A 341 -26.45 33.40 15.75
N LEU A 342 -26.29 33.17 14.44
CA LEU A 342 -26.60 34.16 13.41
C LEU A 342 -28.09 34.54 13.41
N VAL A 343 -29.00 33.57 13.60
CA VAL A 343 -30.44 33.86 13.70
C VAL A 343 -30.77 34.67 14.95
N ILE A 344 -30.17 34.35 16.11
CA ILE A 344 -30.33 35.13 17.35
C ILE A 344 -29.86 36.58 17.13
N MET A 345 -28.68 36.74 16.51
CA MET A 345 -28.10 38.05 16.21
C MET A 345 -28.94 38.85 15.21
N TRP A 346 -29.59 38.18 14.26
CA TRP A 346 -30.51 38.81 13.31
C TRP A 346 -31.81 39.27 13.97
N CYS A 347 -32.39 38.48 14.88
CA CYS A 347 -33.56 38.88 15.66
C CYS A 347 -33.28 40.10 16.53
N TRP A 348 -32.06 40.22 17.07
CA TRP A 348 -31.61 41.39 17.83
C TRP A 348 -31.16 42.59 16.96
N GLY A 349 -31.24 42.47 15.64
CA GLY A 349 -30.93 43.56 14.70
C GLY A 349 -29.44 43.87 14.52
N TYR A 350 -28.55 42.92 14.86
CA TYR A 350 -27.09 43.10 14.76
C TYR A 350 -26.50 42.68 13.41
N LEU A 351 -27.25 41.97 12.57
CA LEU A 351 -26.83 41.56 11.22
C LEU A 351 -27.38 42.52 10.15
N PRO A 352 -26.54 42.98 9.20
CA PRO A 352 -26.97 43.88 8.12
C PRO A 352 -27.72 43.17 6.98
N TYR A 353 -27.90 41.85 7.08
CA TYR A 353 -28.52 41.01 6.05
C TYR A 353 -29.86 40.46 6.53
N ASP A 354 -30.84 40.36 5.63
CA ASP A 354 -32.15 39.78 5.90
C ASP A 354 -32.11 38.25 5.80
N LEU A 355 -32.28 37.55 6.94
CA LEU A 355 -32.30 36.09 6.99
C LEU A 355 -33.68 35.48 6.71
N SER A 356 -34.67 36.28 6.29
CA SER A 356 -36.03 35.80 5.98
C SER A 356 -36.09 34.76 4.86
N PHE A 357 -35.07 34.68 3.99
CA PHE A 357 -34.95 33.63 2.97
C PHE A 357 -34.93 32.21 3.55
N LEU A 358 -34.53 32.04 4.82
CA LEU A 358 -34.56 30.76 5.52
C LEU A 358 -35.98 30.21 5.69
N LYS A 359 -37.04 31.03 5.54
CA LYS A 359 -38.44 30.56 5.52
C LYS A 359 -38.73 29.58 4.37
N CYS A 360 -38.03 29.71 3.23
CA CYS A 360 -38.19 28.78 2.11
C CYS A 360 -37.68 27.37 2.41
N ILE A 361 -36.79 27.22 3.39
CA ILE A 361 -36.17 25.94 3.76
C ILE A 361 -36.99 25.23 4.86
N PHE A 362 -37.71 25.98 5.71
CA PHE A 362 -38.35 25.45 6.92
C PHE A 362 -39.86 25.73 7.05
N GLY A 363 -40.48 26.44 6.11
CA GLY A 363 -41.90 26.75 6.12
C GLY A 363 -42.78 25.52 5.90
N ARG A 364 -43.62 25.17 6.89
CA ARG A 364 -44.71 24.21 6.72
C ARG A 364 -45.86 24.87 5.96
N SER A 365 -46.16 24.38 4.76
CA SER A 365 -47.47 24.53 4.14
C SER A 365 -48.50 23.74 4.96
N ASN A 366 -49.29 24.42 5.79
CA ASN A 366 -50.55 23.87 6.28
C ASN A 366 -51.53 23.81 5.10
N ARG A 367 -51.69 22.64 4.48
CA ARG A 367 -52.90 22.31 3.71
C ARG A 367 -53.69 21.32 4.55
N ASN A 368 -54.76 21.79 5.18
CA ASN A 368 -55.83 20.92 5.67
C ASN A 368 -56.65 20.46 4.46
N PRO A 369 -56.96 19.16 4.32
CA PRO A 369 -57.77 18.63 3.23
C PRO A 369 -59.23 18.61 3.65
N GLU A 370 -59.89 19.76 3.79
CA GLU A 370 -61.31 19.79 4.19
C GLU A 370 -61.93 21.18 3.96
N THR A 371 -61.95 21.67 2.71
CA THR A 371 -62.88 22.71 2.22
C THR A 371 -62.59 23.02 0.75
N SER A 372 -63.22 22.28 -0.16
CA SER A 372 -63.60 22.73 -1.50
C SER A 372 -64.20 21.56 -2.27
N ILE A 373 -65.30 21.03 -1.72
CA ILE A 373 -66.41 20.51 -2.51
C ILE A 373 -67.42 21.65 -2.50
N GLU A 374 -68.04 21.90 -3.66
CA GLU A 374 -68.98 22.99 -3.95
C GLU A 374 -68.37 24.39 -4.14
N LEU A 375 -68.10 24.73 -5.40
CA LEU A 375 -68.60 25.96 -6.08
C LEU A 375 -67.86 26.14 -7.40
N ALA A 376 -68.43 25.62 -8.49
CA ALA A 376 -68.46 26.22 -9.82
C ALA A 376 -68.98 25.19 -10.83
N ALA A 377 -70.28 24.96 -10.81
CA ALA A 377 -71.02 24.64 -12.03
C ALA A 377 -71.41 25.98 -12.66
N GLN A 378 -71.05 26.20 -13.92
CA GLN A 378 -71.73 27.06 -14.88
C GLN A 378 -71.13 26.80 -16.27
N ASP A 379 -71.86 25.96 -17.02
CA ASP A 379 -72.38 26.16 -18.39
C ASP A 379 -71.46 26.84 -19.42
N ASP A 380 -71.05 26.08 -20.45
CA ASP A 380 -71.65 26.04 -21.81
C ASP A 380 -70.94 27.10 -22.71
N ASP A 381 -70.61 26.93 -23.98
CA ASP A 381 -71.13 26.08 -25.05
C ASP A 381 -70.19 26.15 -26.28
N GLU A 382 -70.52 25.37 -27.32
CA GLU A 382 -70.09 25.44 -28.75
C GLU A 382 -69.02 24.47 -29.30
N MET A 383 -69.55 23.34 -29.81
CA MET A 383 -69.10 22.51 -30.95
C MET A 383 -69.43 23.18 -32.31
N PRO A 384 -68.87 22.73 -33.47
CA PRO A 384 -69.42 21.57 -34.23
C PRO A 384 -68.30 20.63 -34.75
N GLU A 385 -68.40 19.31 -34.58
CA GLU A 385 -69.07 18.33 -35.47
C GLU A 385 -68.71 18.41 -36.97
N PHE A 386 -68.14 17.33 -37.52
CA PHE A 386 -68.91 16.41 -38.37
C PHE A 386 -68.21 15.04 -38.49
N ALA A 387 -69.02 14.01 -38.30
CA ALA A 387 -68.69 12.59 -38.36
C ALA A 387 -69.04 11.98 -39.73
N ASP A 388 -68.50 10.79 -39.97
CA ASP A 388 -69.10 9.60 -40.64
C ASP A 388 -67.96 8.77 -41.27
N ARG A 389 -67.90 7.44 -41.25
CA ARG A 389 -68.76 6.36 -40.75
C ARG A 389 -67.93 5.06 -40.75
N GLU A 390 -68.46 4.07 -40.03
CA GLU A 390 -68.00 2.68 -39.89
C GLU A 390 -67.75 1.94 -41.19
N GLU A 391 -66.79 0.99 -41.17
CA GLU A 391 -67.01 -0.41 -41.56
C GLU A 391 -65.76 -1.26 -41.25
N ALA A 392 -65.99 -2.43 -40.67
CA ALA A 392 -65.11 -3.60 -40.65
C ALA A 392 -65.93 -4.77 -41.22
N PRO A 393 -65.39 -5.98 -41.47
CA PRO A 393 -64.00 -6.43 -41.62
C PRO A 393 -63.78 -7.17 -42.98
N GLU A 394 -62.56 -7.61 -43.32
CA GLU A 394 -62.27 -8.95 -43.91
C GLU A 394 -60.88 -9.08 -44.58
N THR A 395 -60.33 -10.29 -44.42
CA THR A 395 -59.26 -10.95 -45.20
C THR A 395 -57.80 -10.49 -45.04
N ALA A 396 -57.12 -11.20 -44.14
CA ALA A 396 -55.67 -11.39 -44.17
C ALA A 396 -55.37 -12.90 -44.24
N SER A 397 -54.52 -13.31 -45.19
CA SER A 397 -53.49 -14.37 -45.11
C SER A 397 -52.79 -14.47 -46.49
N PRO A 398 -51.68 -15.23 -46.66
CA PRO A 398 -50.87 -15.99 -45.69
C PRO A 398 -49.35 -15.62 -45.85
N ASP A 399 -48.35 -16.06 -45.06
CA ASP A 399 -47.93 -17.41 -44.65
C ASP A 399 -47.07 -17.29 -43.36
N GLU A 400 -47.49 -17.89 -42.25
CA GLU A 400 -47.21 -19.25 -41.76
C GLU A 400 -45.92 -19.41 -40.92
N LYS A 401 -46.14 -19.53 -39.60
CA LYS A 401 -45.29 -20.25 -38.63
C LYS A 401 -46.21 -21.16 -37.80
N GLY A 402 -46.19 -22.47 -38.05
CA GLY A 402 -46.68 -23.51 -37.12
C GLY A 402 -45.59 -23.82 -36.09
N ARG A 403 -45.85 -23.74 -34.76
CA ARG A 403 -46.45 -24.77 -33.85
C ARG A 403 -45.61 -26.07 -33.80
N SER A 404 -45.32 -26.70 -32.66
CA SER A 404 -46.15 -26.91 -31.46
C SER A 404 -45.35 -27.30 -30.20
N THR A 405 -46.05 -27.19 -29.07
CA THR A 405 -45.73 -27.48 -27.67
C THR A 405 -46.01 -28.95 -27.23
N LEU A 406 -45.65 -29.25 -25.95
CA LEU A 406 -46.07 -30.34 -25.03
C LEU A 406 -45.25 -31.66 -25.07
N GLU A 407 -44.96 -32.37 -23.97
CA GLU A 407 -44.87 -32.18 -22.50
C GLU A 407 -44.34 -33.51 -21.88
N LEU A 408 -43.70 -33.44 -20.70
CA LEU A 408 -43.64 -34.44 -19.58
C LEU A 408 -43.09 -35.88 -19.87
N THR A 409 -42.34 -36.60 -19.02
CA THR A 409 -42.23 -36.67 -17.54
C THR A 409 -40.99 -37.51 -17.15
N GLN A 410 -40.65 -37.46 -15.86
CA GLN A 410 -39.56 -38.14 -15.12
C GLN A 410 -39.43 -39.67 -15.30
N LEU A 411 -38.22 -40.21 -15.13
CA LEU A 411 -37.92 -41.40 -14.29
C LEU A 411 -36.41 -41.67 -14.16
N GLU A 412 -36.08 -42.26 -13.02
CA GLU A 412 -34.76 -42.43 -12.39
C GLU A 412 -33.86 -43.51 -13.02
N ALA A 413 -32.62 -43.54 -12.50
CA ALA A 413 -31.78 -44.71 -12.21
C ALA A 413 -30.45 -44.77 -12.98
N GLY A 414 -29.38 -44.96 -12.19
CA GLY A 414 -28.00 -44.89 -12.66
C GLY A 414 -27.47 -46.21 -13.22
N SER A 415 -26.24 -46.14 -13.72
CA SER A 415 -25.15 -47.05 -13.37
C SER A 415 -23.97 -46.85 -14.34
N ASN A 416 -22.78 -46.95 -13.77
CA ASN A 416 -21.52 -47.14 -14.48
C ASN A 416 -21.62 -48.29 -15.49
N SER A 417 -21.00 -48.15 -16.67
CA SER A 417 -19.86 -48.99 -17.03
C SER A 417 -19.26 -48.65 -18.39
N SER A 418 -17.98 -48.96 -18.44
CA SER A 418 -16.95 -48.75 -19.42
C SER A 418 -17.14 -49.43 -20.79
N TYR A 419 -16.21 -49.09 -21.69
CA TYR A 419 -15.60 -49.91 -22.75
C TYR A 419 -15.96 -49.68 -24.24
N ARG A 420 -14.93 -49.19 -24.95
CA ARG A 420 -14.42 -49.58 -26.30
C ARG A 420 -15.14 -49.18 -27.60
N ARG A 421 -14.38 -48.39 -28.38
CA ARG A 421 -13.99 -48.56 -29.81
C ARG A 421 -15.09 -48.95 -30.83
N ARG A 422 -15.35 -48.05 -31.79
CA ARG A 422 -14.79 -48.08 -33.18
C ARG A 422 -15.45 -46.98 -34.00
N CYS A 423 -14.62 -46.08 -34.55
CA CYS A 423 -14.99 -45.24 -35.67
C CYS A 423 -15.10 -46.12 -36.93
N SER A 424 -16.22 -46.03 -37.64
CA SER A 424 -16.33 -46.41 -39.04
C SER A 424 -16.71 -45.18 -39.85
N PHE A 425 -15.75 -44.79 -40.68
CA PHE A 425 -15.84 -43.80 -41.75
C PHE A 425 -17.03 -44.06 -42.69
N VAL A 426 -17.77 -43.01 -43.04
CA VAL A 426 -18.47 -42.90 -44.32
C VAL A 426 -18.18 -41.52 -44.89
N LEU A 427 -17.34 -41.48 -45.93
CA LEU A 427 -17.05 -40.29 -46.75
C LEU A 427 -18.21 -40.07 -47.72
N LYS A 428 -18.72 -38.83 -47.80
CA LYS A 428 -19.38 -38.29 -48.99
C LYS A 428 -18.51 -37.17 -49.53
N GLU A 429 -18.29 -37.21 -50.83
CA GLU A 429 -17.36 -36.39 -51.62
C GLU A 429 -17.59 -34.89 -51.41
N CYS A 430 -16.62 -34.22 -50.80
CA CYS A 430 -16.44 -32.76 -50.92
C CYS A 430 -15.25 -32.53 -51.85
N ASN A 431 -15.44 -31.66 -52.85
CA ASN A 431 -14.42 -31.32 -53.83
C ASN A 431 -13.22 -30.64 -53.13
N LEU A 432 -12.11 -31.39 -53.01
CA LEU A 432 -10.93 -31.05 -52.19
C LEU A 432 -10.21 -29.78 -52.67
N ASP A 433 -10.33 -29.42 -53.94
CA ASP A 433 -9.63 -28.27 -54.52
C ASP A 433 -10.23 -26.92 -54.11
N ASP A 434 -11.54 -26.89 -53.84
CA ASP A 434 -12.25 -25.67 -53.43
C ASP A 434 -12.10 -25.43 -51.92
N LEU A 435 -12.08 -26.51 -51.13
CA LEU A 435 -11.78 -26.46 -49.70
C LEU A 435 -10.31 -26.08 -49.45
N SER A 436 -9.38 -26.60 -50.26
CA SER A 436 -7.95 -26.27 -50.18
C SER A 436 -7.69 -24.79 -50.52
N ARG A 437 -8.32 -24.25 -51.57
CA ARG A 437 -8.17 -22.83 -51.93
C ARG A 437 -8.82 -21.90 -50.92
N THR A 438 -9.98 -22.26 -50.39
CA THR A 438 -10.70 -21.45 -49.38
C THR A 438 -10.00 -21.51 -48.02
N MET A 439 -9.47 -22.68 -47.62
CA MET A 439 -8.64 -22.82 -46.42
C MET A 439 -7.29 -22.13 -46.60
N ALA A 440 -6.63 -22.22 -47.75
CA ALA A 440 -5.36 -21.53 -48.00
C ALA A 440 -5.54 -20.00 -48.02
N SER A 441 -6.63 -19.50 -48.61
CA SER A 441 -7.00 -18.08 -48.56
C SER A 441 -7.29 -17.62 -47.12
N ARG A 442 -8.10 -18.37 -46.37
CA ARG A 442 -8.40 -18.05 -44.96
C ARG A 442 -7.19 -18.21 -44.05
N LEU A 443 -6.34 -19.20 -44.26
CA LEU A 443 -5.10 -19.41 -43.52
C LEU A 443 -4.05 -18.36 -43.89
N SER A 444 -3.98 -17.89 -45.13
CA SER A 444 -3.12 -16.77 -45.52
C SER A 444 -3.62 -15.44 -44.96
N THR A 445 -4.94 -15.26 -44.86
CA THR A 445 -5.56 -14.08 -44.24
C THR A 445 -5.36 -14.11 -42.72
N ILE A 446 -5.53 -15.27 -42.07
CA ILE A 446 -5.26 -15.46 -40.64
C ILE A 446 -3.76 -15.34 -40.36
N ALA A 447 -2.90 -15.91 -41.20
CA ALA A 447 -1.45 -15.77 -41.10
C ALA A 447 -1.02 -14.32 -41.32
N ALA A 448 -1.64 -13.56 -42.23
CA ALA A 448 -1.38 -12.13 -42.40
C ALA A 448 -1.93 -11.28 -41.23
N HIS A 449 -3.03 -11.70 -40.58
CA HIS A 449 -3.56 -11.05 -39.38
C HIS A 449 -2.72 -11.36 -38.13
N VAL A 450 -2.09 -12.54 -38.08
CA VAL A 450 -1.22 -13.00 -36.98
C VAL A 450 0.24 -12.57 -37.21
N ALA A 451 0.69 -12.40 -38.46
CA ALA A 451 2.03 -11.95 -38.83
C ALA A 451 2.11 -10.45 -39.19
N GLY A 452 1.02 -9.70 -39.01
CA GLY A 452 1.06 -8.25 -39.11
C GLY A 452 2.11 -7.70 -38.14
N SER A 453 3.05 -6.91 -38.65
CA SER A 453 4.00 -6.18 -37.81
C SER A 453 3.22 -5.48 -36.68
N PRO A 454 3.69 -5.53 -35.42
CA PRO A 454 2.95 -4.97 -34.30
C PRO A 454 2.57 -3.52 -34.61
N PRO A 455 1.33 -3.09 -34.30
CA PRO A 455 0.90 -1.73 -34.61
C PRO A 455 1.90 -0.73 -34.04
N ALA A 456 2.34 0.20 -34.89
CA ALA A 456 3.39 1.18 -34.57
C ALA A 456 2.89 2.29 -33.63
N TRP A 457 2.05 1.97 -32.64
CA TRP A 457 1.58 2.94 -31.65
C TRP A 457 2.77 3.38 -30.80
N SER A 458 3.15 4.63 -31.00
CA SER A 458 4.31 5.25 -30.36
C SER A 458 3.89 6.28 -29.32
N SER A 459 2.64 6.75 -29.38
CA SER A 459 2.08 7.71 -28.43
C SER A 459 0.64 7.34 -28.02
N PRO A 460 0.15 7.84 -26.86
CA PRO A 460 -1.24 7.66 -26.45
C PRO A 460 -2.27 8.21 -27.45
N ALA A 461 -1.90 9.19 -28.27
CA ALA A 461 -2.79 9.80 -29.26
C ALA A 461 -3.03 8.88 -30.48
N ASP A 462 -2.15 7.91 -30.73
CA ASP A 462 -2.22 7.00 -31.87
C ASP A 462 -3.16 5.81 -31.61
N ILE A 463 -3.67 5.66 -30.37
CA ILE A 463 -4.42 4.49 -29.91
C ILE A 463 -5.88 4.59 -30.38
N PRO A 464 -6.39 3.65 -31.20
CA PRO A 464 -7.79 3.60 -31.57
C PRO A 464 -8.71 3.48 -30.34
N GLN A 465 -9.89 4.10 -30.39
CA GLN A 465 -10.81 4.17 -29.24
C GLN A 465 -11.13 2.79 -28.63
N GLN A 466 -11.28 1.75 -29.44
CA GLN A 466 -11.55 0.38 -29.00
C GLN A 466 -10.39 -0.29 -28.22
N HIS A 467 -9.18 0.27 -28.29
CA HIS A 467 -7.99 -0.21 -27.58
C HIS A 467 -7.57 0.70 -26.42
N GLN A 468 -8.41 1.68 -26.04
CA GLN A 468 -8.12 2.61 -24.95
C GLN A 468 -8.37 1.97 -23.57
N HIS A 469 -7.29 1.52 -22.93
CA HIS A 469 -7.29 0.98 -21.57
C HIS A 469 -6.00 1.36 -20.83
N GLY A 470 -5.95 1.19 -19.51
CA GLY A 470 -4.74 1.56 -18.73
C GLY A 470 -3.52 0.72 -19.12
N GLY A 471 -3.73 -0.57 -19.43
CA GLY A 471 -2.64 -1.48 -19.79
C GLY A 471 -1.79 -1.07 -21.01
N ILE A 472 -2.37 -0.43 -22.03
CA ILE A 472 -1.60 0.05 -23.19
C ILE A 472 -0.71 1.25 -22.83
N LEU A 473 -1.11 2.06 -21.84
CA LEU A 473 -0.29 3.16 -21.33
C LEU A 473 0.92 2.64 -20.53
N VAL A 474 0.71 1.58 -19.75
CA VAL A 474 1.80 0.86 -19.07
C VAL A 474 2.80 0.34 -20.12
N ALA A 475 2.30 -0.29 -21.18
CA ALA A 475 3.14 -0.81 -22.26
C ALA A 475 3.94 0.28 -22.99
N LEU A 476 3.32 1.42 -23.30
CA LEU A 476 4.03 2.57 -23.89
C LEU A 476 5.13 3.10 -22.96
N ALA A 477 4.89 3.17 -21.65
CA ALA A 477 5.91 3.56 -20.69
C ALA A 477 7.09 2.57 -20.67
N ILE A 478 6.81 1.26 -20.64
CA ILE A 478 7.85 0.21 -20.69
C ILE A 478 8.67 0.32 -21.99
N ARG A 479 8.01 0.49 -23.13
CA ARG A 479 8.66 0.63 -24.44
C ARG A 479 9.58 1.85 -24.45
N ALA A 480 9.13 2.97 -23.90
CA ALA A 480 9.92 4.20 -23.85
C ALA A 480 11.14 4.08 -22.92
N LEU A 481 11.12 3.19 -21.94
CA LEU A 481 12.29 2.82 -21.14
C LEU A 481 13.31 1.95 -21.91
N GLY A 482 13.01 1.55 -23.16
CA GLY A 482 13.87 0.68 -23.98
C GLY A 482 13.82 -0.79 -23.58
N VAL A 483 12.81 -1.19 -22.79
CA VAL A 483 12.62 -2.58 -22.37
C VAL A 483 11.90 -3.35 -23.48
N SER A 484 12.46 -4.50 -23.85
CA SER A 484 11.99 -5.31 -24.98
C SER A 484 11.19 -6.55 -24.57
N HIS A 485 11.29 -6.96 -23.30
CA HIS A 485 10.66 -8.16 -22.76
C HIS A 485 9.96 -7.86 -21.43
N ILE A 486 8.82 -8.51 -21.21
CA ILE A 486 8.14 -8.57 -19.91
C ILE A 486 7.90 -10.02 -19.54
N PHE A 487 8.19 -10.37 -18.28
CA PHE A 487 8.03 -11.73 -17.76
C PHE A 487 6.80 -11.82 -16.88
N THR A 488 6.00 -12.89 -16.99
CA THR A 488 4.73 -12.96 -16.26
C THR A 488 4.27 -14.38 -16.00
N LEU A 489 3.52 -14.61 -14.93
CA LEU A 489 2.47 -15.63 -14.94
C LEU A 489 1.15 -14.88 -15.09
N THR A 490 0.36 -15.26 -16.10
CA THR A 490 -0.86 -14.52 -16.47
C THR A 490 -1.92 -14.56 -15.37
N GLY A 491 -2.68 -13.49 -15.26
CA GLY A 491 -3.85 -13.42 -14.39
C GLY A 491 -4.76 -12.25 -14.75
N GLY A 492 -6.05 -12.37 -14.41
CA GLY A 492 -7.08 -11.41 -14.82
C GLY A 492 -6.82 -9.97 -14.38
N HIS A 493 -6.09 -9.77 -13.27
CA HIS A 493 -5.76 -8.44 -12.76
C HIS A 493 -4.74 -7.70 -13.61
N ILE A 494 -3.91 -8.39 -14.41
CA ILE A 494 -2.82 -7.79 -15.20
C ILE A 494 -2.97 -8.01 -16.71
N SER A 495 -4.00 -8.73 -17.17
CA SER A 495 -4.22 -9.03 -18.60
C SER A 495 -4.15 -7.79 -19.52
N PRO A 496 -4.72 -6.62 -19.17
CA PRO A 496 -4.59 -5.43 -20.01
C PRO A 496 -3.14 -4.98 -20.25
N ILE A 497 -2.24 -5.19 -19.27
CA ILE A 497 -0.81 -4.86 -19.42
C ILE A 497 -0.18 -5.78 -20.47
N LEU A 498 -0.47 -7.08 -20.42
CA LEU A 498 0.10 -8.07 -21.35
C LEU A 498 -0.36 -7.83 -22.78
N VAL A 499 -1.67 -7.60 -22.96
CA VAL A 499 -2.25 -7.27 -24.29
C VAL A 499 -1.65 -5.97 -24.82
N GLY A 500 -1.50 -4.95 -23.96
CA GLY A 500 -0.85 -3.70 -24.31
C GLY A 500 0.60 -3.88 -24.74
N CYS A 501 1.37 -4.69 -24.01
CA CYS A 501 2.77 -5.00 -24.32
C CYS A 501 2.90 -5.66 -25.69
N ASN A 502 2.09 -6.68 -25.96
CA ASN A 502 2.07 -7.35 -27.25
C ASN A 502 1.72 -6.38 -28.39
N ALA A 503 0.73 -5.50 -28.18
CA ALA A 503 0.31 -4.51 -29.17
C ALA A 503 1.42 -3.52 -29.54
N VAL A 504 2.30 -3.14 -28.60
CA VAL A 504 3.41 -2.19 -28.87
C VAL A 504 4.73 -2.89 -29.23
N GLY A 505 4.71 -4.22 -29.42
CA GLY A 505 5.89 -5.00 -29.83
C GLY A 505 6.85 -5.37 -28.70
N ILE A 506 6.43 -5.28 -27.43
CA ILE A 506 7.18 -5.87 -26.31
C ILE A 506 6.86 -7.36 -26.25
N LYS A 507 7.90 -8.20 -26.20
CA LYS A 507 7.74 -9.65 -26.09
C LYS A 507 7.22 -10.02 -24.70
N VAL A 508 6.04 -10.62 -24.64
CA VAL A 508 5.47 -11.18 -23.42
C VAL A 508 5.96 -12.61 -23.25
N VAL A 509 6.71 -12.86 -22.17
CA VAL A 509 7.25 -14.18 -21.84
C VAL A 509 6.47 -14.72 -20.65
N ASP A 510 5.48 -15.57 -20.94
CA ASP A 510 4.68 -16.24 -19.91
C ASP A 510 5.45 -17.43 -19.29
N MET A 511 5.37 -17.56 -17.98
CA MET A 511 6.10 -18.51 -17.12
C MET A 511 5.12 -19.50 -16.48
N ARG A 512 5.61 -20.50 -15.73
CA ARG A 512 4.76 -21.38 -14.91
C ARG A 512 4.62 -20.95 -13.47
N ASP A 513 5.54 -20.13 -12.96
CA ASP A 513 5.55 -19.62 -11.58
C ASP A 513 5.84 -18.12 -11.54
N GLU A 514 5.14 -17.36 -10.67
CA GLU A 514 5.40 -15.93 -10.48
C GLU A 514 6.84 -15.63 -10.02
N LYS A 515 7.38 -16.47 -9.14
CA LYS A 515 8.77 -16.39 -8.67
C LYS A 515 9.75 -16.51 -9.85
N ALA A 516 9.49 -17.43 -10.78
CA ALA A 516 10.29 -17.60 -11.99
C ALA A 516 10.21 -16.36 -12.89
N ALA A 517 9.05 -15.72 -13.01
CA ALA A 517 8.90 -14.45 -13.73
C ALA A 517 9.77 -13.32 -13.15
N VAL A 518 9.81 -13.20 -11.82
CA VAL A 518 10.68 -12.21 -11.16
C VAL A 518 12.16 -12.54 -11.36
N PHE A 519 12.56 -13.82 -11.26
CA PHE A 519 13.94 -14.23 -11.56
C PHE A 519 14.32 -13.95 -13.02
N ALA A 520 13.41 -14.18 -13.96
CA ALA A 520 13.67 -13.88 -15.37
C ALA A 520 13.88 -12.36 -15.59
N ALA A 521 13.08 -11.51 -14.93
CA ALA A 521 13.30 -10.06 -14.95
C ALA A 521 14.64 -9.65 -14.31
N ASP A 522 15.03 -10.29 -13.20
CA ASP A 522 16.34 -10.11 -12.57
C ASP A 522 17.49 -10.45 -13.54
N ALA A 523 17.47 -11.64 -14.15
CA ALA A 523 18.47 -12.04 -15.14
C ALA A 523 18.49 -11.12 -16.38
N TYR A 524 17.33 -10.70 -16.89
CA TYR A 524 17.25 -9.76 -18.00
C TYR A 524 17.96 -8.44 -17.70
N ALA A 525 17.77 -7.89 -16.50
CA ALA A 525 18.42 -6.65 -16.08
C ALA A 525 19.95 -6.81 -16.00
N ARG A 526 20.41 -7.96 -15.48
CA ARG A 526 21.84 -8.30 -15.41
C ARG A 526 22.51 -8.42 -16.78
N LEU A 527 21.77 -8.85 -17.80
CA LEU A 527 22.30 -9.14 -19.13
C LEU A 527 22.24 -7.94 -20.10
N THR A 528 21.32 -6.98 -19.93
CA THR A 528 20.98 -6.00 -20.98
C THR A 528 21.28 -4.54 -20.66
N SER A 529 21.82 -4.21 -19.48
CA SER A 529 21.92 -2.83 -18.94
C SER A 529 20.59 -2.10 -18.71
N ASN A 530 19.46 -2.71 -19.06
CA ASN A 530 18.12 -2.15 -18.90
C ASN A 530 17.51 -2.57 -17.55
N ILE A 531 16.39 -1.96 -17.20
CA ILE A 531 15.58 -2.38 -16.06
C ILE A 531 14.82 -3.66 -16.44
N GLY A 532 14.77 -4.64 -15.54
CA GLY A 532 13.94 -5.84 -15.69
C GLY A 532 12.49 -5.54 -15.34
N VAL A 533 11.54 -6.05 -16.11
CA VAL A 533 10.10 -5.83 -15.85
C VAL A 533 9.37 -7.16 -15.78
N CYS A 534 8.61 -7.36 -14.71
CA CYS A 534 7.69 -8.48 -14.58
C CYS A 534 6.29 -8.02 -14.20
N ALA A 535 5.28 -8.84 -14.53
CA ALA A 535 3.90 -8.63 -14.14
C ALA A 535 3.32 -9.88 -13.47
N VAL A 536 2.69 -9.69 -12.31
CA VAL A 536 2.06 -10.77 -11.53
C VAL A 536 0.66 -10.36 -11.06
N THR A 537 -0.23 -11.33 -10.89
CA THR A 537 -1.60 -11.06 -10.43
C THR A 537 -1.64 -10.63 -8.95
N ALA A 538 -2.81 -10.17 -8.50
CA ALA A 538 -3.07 -9.82 -7.11
C ALA A 538 -2.91 -11.02 -6.16
N GLY A 539 -2.78 -10.74 -4.87
CA GLY A 539 -2.81 -11.74 -3.79
C GLY A 539 -1.73 -12.81 -3.94
N PRO A 540 -2.08 -14.07 -4.28
CA PRO A 540 -1.11 -15.16 -4.44
C PRO A 540 0.02 -14.84 -5.41
N GLY A 541 -0.25 -14.08 -6.49
CA GLY A 541 0.78 -13.75 -7.47
C GLY A 541 1.92 -12.92 -6.87
N LEU A 542 1.58 -11.96 -6.01
CA LEU A 542 2.58 -11.20 -5.27
C LEU A 542 3.23 -12.04 -4.17
N THR A 543 2.46 -12.80 -3.38
CA THR A 543 3.01 -13.55 -2.25
C THR A 543 4.01 -14.62 -2.71
N ASN A 544 3.77 -15.25 -3.86
CA ASN A 544 4.71 -16.20 -4.48
C ASN A 544 6.02 -15.52 -4.94
N SER A 545 5.94 -14.24 -5.28
CA SER A 545 7.07 -13.47 -5.83
C SER A 545 8.05 -12.94 -4.79
N ILE A 546 7.68 -12.90 -3.50
CA ILE A 546 8.42 -12.16 -2.46
C ILE A 546 9.88 -12.59 -2.36
N THR A 547 10.16 -13.90 -2.37
CA THR A 547 11.54 -14.41 -2.25
C THR A 547 12.41 -13.93 -3.41
N ALA A 548 11.88 -13.92 -4.63
CA ALA A 548 12.61 -13.45 -5.81
C ALA A 548 12.82 -11.93 -5.80
N ILE A 549 11.86 -11.16 -5.28
CA ILE A 549 12.01 -9.71 -5.06
C ILE A 549 13.15 -9.44 -4.08
N VAL A 550 13.21 -10.17 -2.96
CA VAL A 550 14.29 -10.04 -1.98
C VAL A 550 15.64 -10.44 -2.60
N ASN A 551 15.69 -11.49 -3.41
CA ASN A 551 16.90 -11.88 -4.14
C ASN A 551 17.44 -10.75 -5.03
N ALA A 552 16.56 -10.14 -5.84
CA ALA A 552 16.93 -9.01 -6.70
C ALA A 552 17.40 -7.78 -5.88
N LYS A 553 16.76 -7.51 -4.72
CA LYS A 553 17.22 -6.47 -3.78
C LYS A 553 18.61 -6.76 -3.25
N MET A 554 18.87 -7.99 -2.81
CA MET A 554 20.17 -8.41 -2.27
C MET A 554 21.28 -8.42 -3.32
N ALA A 555 20.91 -8.62 -4.59
CA ALA A 555 21.81 -8.51 -5.73
C ALA A 555 21.94 -7.09 -6.29
N GLU A 556 21.22 -6.11 -5.72
CA GLU A 556 21.18 -4.70 -6.14
C GLU A 556 20.80 -4.53 -7.62
N VAL A 557 19.79 -5.29 -8.07
CA VAL A 557 19.35 -5.33 -9.47
C VAL A 557 18.09 -4.48 -9.68
N PRO A 558 18.07 -3.58 -10.67
CA PRO A 558 16.91 -2.72 -10.93
C PRO A 558 15.81 -3.51 -11.65
N ILE A 559 14.74 -3.82 -10.93
CA ILE A 559 13.53 -4.44 -11.49
C ILE A 559 12.26 -3.66 -11.13
N ILE A 560 11.27 -3.68 -12.01
CA ILE A 560 9.92 -3.16 -11.76
C ILE A 560 8.96 -4.35 -11.70
N VAL A 561 8.32 -4.52 -10.56
CA VAL A 561 7.28 -5.54 -10.34
C VAL A 561 5.91 -4.88 -10.48
N LEU A 562 5.21 -5.20 -11.57
CA LEU A 562 3.85 -4.73 -11.84
C LEU A 562 2.88 -5.73 -11.22
N VAL A 563 2.03 -5.27 -10.31
CA VAL A 563 1.14 -6.16 -9.55
C VAL A 563 -0.30 -5.73 -9.75
N GLY A 564 -1.15 -6.66 -10.14
CA GLY A 564 -2.59 -6.42 -10.18
C GLY A 564 -3.19 -6.23 -8.78
N ALA A 565 -4.34 -5.57 -8.68
CA ALA A 565 -5.11 -5.49 -7.45
C ALA A 565 -6.61 -5.49 -7.74
N THR A 566 -7.41 -5.79 -6.72
CA THR A 566 -8.87 -5.64 -6.82
C THR A 566 -9.25 -4.18 -7.14
N SER A 567 -10.49 -3.97 -7.60
CA SER A 567 -11.08 -2.64 -7.74
C SER A 567 -11.00 -1.88 -6.41
N MET A 568 -10.73 -0.58 -6.48
CA MET A 568 -10.63 0.24 -5.27
C MET A 568 -11.95 0.31 -4.50
N LEU A 569 -13.12 0.13 -5.15
CA LEU A 569 -14.42 0.04 -4.46
C LEU A 569 -14.56 -1.21 -3.60
N LEU A 570 -13.88 -2.30 -3.99
CA LEU A 570 -13.96 -3.60 -3.35
C LEU A 570 -12.78 -3.88 -2.41
N LYS A 571 -11.76 -3.02 -2.40
CA LYS A 571 -10.58 -3.13 -1.53
C LYS A 571 -10.99 -3.16 -0.05
N GLY A 572 -10.48 -4.15 0.67
CA GLY A 572 -10.79 -4.42 2.08
C GLY A 572 -12.17 -5.03 2.32
N ARG A 573 -12.87 -5.52 1.29
CA ARG A 573 -14.23 -6.09 1.39
C ARG A 573 -14.28 -7.60 1.14
N GLY A 574 -13.15 -8.27 1.16
CA GLY A 574 -13.07 -9.72 0.90
C GLY A 574 -13.24 -10.06 -0.58
N SER A 575 -12.82 -9.16 -1.48
CA SER A 575 -12.77 -9.47 -2.92
C SER A 575 -11.80 -10.60 -3.20
N LEU A 576 -12.01 -11.30 -4.32
CA LEU A 576 -11.09 -12.32 -4.82
C LEU A 576 -9.65 -11.78 -4.82
N GLN A 577 -8.74 -12.51 -4.18
CA GLN A 577 -7.30 -12.21 -4.09
C GLN A 577 -6.94 -10.83 -3.47
N ASP A 578 -7.84 -10.22 -2.69
CA ASP A 578 -7.61 -8.94 -2.03
C ASP A 578 -6.84 -9.11 -0.71
N ILE A 579 -5.68 -8.47 -0.62
CA ILE A 579 -4.83 -8.40 0.58
C ILE A 579 -4.16 -7.02 0.66
N ASP A 580 -3.56 -6.69 1.80
CA ASP A 580 -2.68 -5.52 1.92
C ASP A 580 -1.29 -5.79 1.30
N GLN A 581 -1.24 -5.77 -0.03
CA GLN A 581 -0.04 -6.00 -0.83
C GLN A 581 1.07 -4.98 -0.53
N GLN A 582 0.68 -3.73 -0.22
CA GLN A 582 1.62 -2.66 0.09
C GLN A 582 2.30 -2.91 1.45
N ALA A 583 1.55 -3.33 2.47
CA ALA A 583 2.19 -3.67 3.75
C ALA A 583 3.18 -4.83 3.62
N LEU A 584 2.86 -5.83 2.79
CA LEU A 584 3.67 -7.03 2.59
C LEU A 584 5.07 -6.73 2.03
N VAL A 585 5.18 -5.77 1.10
CA VAL A 585 6.42 -5.51 0.33
C VAL A 585 7.23 -4.32 0.83
N LYS A 586 6.74 -3.58 1.83
CA LYS A 586 7.35 -2.35 2.31
C LYS A 586 8.84 -2.46 2.65
N SER A 587 9.28 -3.60 3.19
CA SER A 587 10.68 -3.85 3.54
C SER A 587 11.49 -4.53 2.43
N THR A 588 10.84 -5.05 1.38
CA THR A 588 11.45 -5.86 0.33
C THR A 588 11.76 -5.06 -0.93
N VAL A 589 11.14 -3.89 -1.12
CA VAL A 589 11.38 -2.99 -2.26
C VAL A 589 11.97 -1.63 -1.86
N LYS A 590 12.51 -0.90 -2.82
CA LYS A 590 12.97 0.49 -2.65
C LYS A 590 11.82 1.48 -2.57
N GLN A 591 10.80 1.26 -3.38
CA GLN A 591 9.59 2.07 -3.46
C GLN A 591 8.43 1.16 -3.84
N GLN A 592 7.27 1.48 -3.28
CA GLN A 592 5.99 0.90 -3.65
C GLN A 592 4.98 2.01 -3.88
N ALA A 593 4.11 1.84 -4.86
CA ALA A 593 3.01 2.73 -5.13
C ALA A 593 1.77 1.95 -5.57
N SER A 594 0.59 2.58 -5.47
CA SER A 594 -0.68 2.04 -5.93
C SER A 594 -1.41 3.13 -6.71
N LEU A 595 -1.78 2.83 -7.95
CA LEU A 595 -2.41 3.81 -8.84
C LEU A 595 -3.87 4.04 -8.48
N LYS A 596 -4.32 5.29 -8.66
CA LYS A 596 -5.71 5.71 -8.38
C LYS A 596 -6.43 6.20 -9.62
N CYS A 597 -5.71 6.66 -10.63
CA CYS A 597 -6.30 7.15 -11.86
C CYS A 597 -5.39 6.84 -13.06
N VAL A 598 -6.00 6.83 -14.25
CA VAL A 598 -5.33 6.46 -15.51
C VAL A 598 -4.24 7.48 -15.89
N SER A 599 -4.43 8.76 -15.58
CA SER A 599 -3.45 9.80 -15.89
C SER A 599 -2.13 9.66 -15.15
N ASP A 600 -2.12 8.98 -14.00
CA ASP A 600 -0.93 8.79 -13.18
C ASP A 600 -0.04 7.63 -13.68
N ILE A 601 -0.55 6.76 -14.56
CA ILE A 601 0.17 5.54 -15.01
C ILE A 601 1.57 5.88 -15.53
N ILE A 602 1.67 6.75 -16.53
CA ILE A 602 2.95 7.07 -17.17
C ILE A 602 3.87 7.84 -16.20
N PRO A 603 3.44 8.94 -15.55
CA PRO A 603 4.29 9.64 -14.57
C PRO A 603 4.84 8.73 -13.47
N THR A 604 3.99 7.90 -12.85
CA THR A 604 4.42 7.00 -11.78
C THR A 604 5.34 5.90 -12.31
N MET A 605 5.10 5.35 -13.51
CA MET A 605 6.03 4.39 -14.14
C MET A 605 7.44 4.97 -14.32
N LEU A 606 7.55 6.24 -14.72
CA LEU A 606 8.85 6.90 -14.88
C LEU A 606 9.53 7.21 -13.54
N GLU A 607 8.75 7.63 -12.55
CA GLU A 607 9.23 7.85 -11.19
C GLU A 607 9.81 6.55 -10.60
N VAL A 608 9.05 5.45 -10.63
CA VAL A 608 9.52 4.17 -10.08
C VAL A 608 10.69 3.60 -10.87
N ALA A 609 10.74 3.77 -12.19
CA ALA A 609 11.89 3.38 -13.01
C ALA A 609 13.15 4.15 -12.60
N THR A 610 13.03 5.45 -12.37
CA THR A 610 14.13 6.30 -11.87
C THR A 610 14.60 5.82 -10.49
N THR A 611 13.67 5.48 -9.59
CA THR A 611 14.00 4.95 -8.26
C THR A 611 14.66 3.57 -8.35
N ALA A 612 14.18 2.67 -9.22
CA ALA A 612 14.77 1.35 -9.42
C ALA A 612 16.24 1.45 -9.87
N ALA A 613 16.51 2.35 -10.82
CA ALA A 613 17.84 2.63 -11.37
C ALA A 613 18.77 3.46 -10.46
N SER A 614 18.23 4.10 -9.42
CA SER A 614 18.98 5.04 -8.58
C SER A 614 20.03 4.35 -7.70
N TYR A 615 21.26 4.89 -7.63
CA TYR A 615 22.32 4.45 -6.69
C TYR A 615 22.24 5.17 -5.33
N ASN A 616 21.02 5.43 -4.85
CA ASN A 616 20.77 5.95 -3.51
C ASN A 616 19.76 5.05 -2.76
N PRO A 617 20.20 4.13 -1.88
CA PRO A 617 21.60 3.74 -1.65
C PRO A 617 22.19 2.83 -2.76
N CYS A 618 21.36 2.07 -3.49
CA CYS A 618 21.77 1.19 -4.60
C CYS A 618 20.58 0.89 -5.52
N PRO A 619 20.78 0.43 -6.76
CA PRO A 619 19.69 -0.07 -7.60
C PRO A 619 18.97 -1.24 -6.92
N GLY A 620 17.71 -1.46 -7.28
CA GLY A 620 16.90 -2.49 -6.62
C GLY A 620 15.45 -2.54 -7.10
N PRO A 621 14.66 -3.49 -6.57
CA PRO A 621 13.28 -3.68 -6.97
C PRO A 621 12.39 -2.52 -6.52
N VAL A 622 11.42 -2.18 -7.36
CA VAL A 622 10.27 -1.32 -7.05
C VAL A 622 8.98 -2.05 -7.40
N LEU A 623 7.89 -1.70 -6.74
CA LEU A 623 6.59 -2.32 -6.97
C LEU A 623 5.54 -1.27 -7.32
N LEU A 624 4.75 -1.55 -8.35
CA LEU A 624 3.61 -0.71 -8.72
C LEU A 624 2.35 -1.56 -8.77
N GLU A 625 1.38 -1.19 -7.93
CA GLU A 625 0.09 -1.83 -7.83
C GLU A 625 -0.93 -1.16 -8.75
N PHE A 626 -1.69 -1.99 -9.45
CA PHE A 626 -2.67 -1.59 -10.44
C PHE A 626 -4.05 -2.16 -10.11
N PRO A 627 -4.96 -1.34 -9.52
CA PRO A 627 -6.35 -1.72 -9.38
C PRO A 627 -7.02 -2.03 -10.73
N LEU A 628 -7.90 -3.04 -10.75
CA LEU A 628 -8.62 -3.48 -11.96
C LEU A 628 -9.30 -2.34 -12.71
N ASP A 629 -9.96 -1.45 -11.98
CA ASP A 629 -10.71 -0.31 -12.50
C ASP A 629 -9.84 0.78 -13.14
N VAL A 630 -8.52 0.77 -12.90
CA VAL A 630 -7.53 1.63 -13.57
C VAL A 630 -7.00 0.98 -14.86
N LEU A 631 -6.86 -0.34 -14.88
CA LEU A 631 -6.26 -1.05 -16.02
C LEU A 631 -7.23 -1.38 -17.15
N TRP A 632 -8.45 -1.77 -16.80
CA TRP A 632 -9.45 -2.23 -17.76
C TRP A 632 -10.14 -1.07 -18.50
N PRO A 633 -10.78 -1.33 -19.65
CA PRO A 633 -11.50 -0.31 -20.39
C PRO A 633 -12.59 0.35 -19.54
N ARG A 634 -12.84 1.64 -19.79
CA ARG A 634 -13.86 2.43 -19.09
C ARG A 634 -15.23 1.77 -19.10
N THR A 635 -15.63 1.20 -20.23
CA THR A 635 -16.92 0.51 -20.41
C THR A 635 -17.09 -0.67 -19.44
N MET A 636 -16.02 -1.40 -19.14
CA MET A 636 -16.07 -2.49 -18.17
C MET A 636 -16.20 -1.99 -16.74
N ALA A 637 -15.46 -0.92 -16.38
CA ALA A 637 -15.60 -0.28 -15.08
C ALA A 637 -17.05 0.23 -14.88
N GLU A 638 -17.63 0.86 -15.91
CA GLU A 638 -19.02 1.30 -15.93
C GLU A 638 -20.00 0.12 -15.80
N SER A 639 -19.77 -1.00 -16.49
CA SER A 639 -20.67 -2.17 -16.42
C SER A 639 -20.63 -2.88 -15.05
N MET A 640 -19.45 -3.03 -14.45
CA MET A 640 -19.29 -3.63 -13.10
C MET A 640 -20.02 -2.80 -12.03
N ILE A 641 -20.03 -1.49 -12.24
CA ILE A 641 -20.70 -0.53 -11.39
C ILE A 641 -22.21 -0.52 -11.64
N ALA A 642 -22.63 -0.57 -12.90
CA ALA A 642 -24.05 -0.59 -13.30
C ALA A 642 -24.77 -1.84 -12.78
N SER A 643 -24.16 -3.02 -12.89
CA SER A 643 -24.72 -4.28 -12.35
C SER A 643 -24.97 -4.20 -10.84
N SER A 644 -24.10 -3.49 -10.10
CA SER A 644 -24.18 -3.28 -8.66
C SER A 644 -25.25 -2.25 -8.23
N SER A 645 -25.76 -1.45 -9.17
CA SER A 645 -26.75 -0.38 -8.92
C SER A 645 -28.19 -0.75 -9.33
N SER A 646 -28.38 -1.93 -9.92
CA SER A 646 -29.63 -2.38 -10.54
C SER A 646 -30.85 -2.53 -9.59
N GLY A 647 -30.64 -2.52 -8.27
CA GLY A 647 -31.70 -2.67 -7.27
C GLY A 647 -32.22 -1.37 -6.63
N ALA A 648 -31.59 -0.21 -6.85
CA ALA A 648 -31.90 1.01 -6.10
C ALA A 648 -32.92 1.91 -6.83
N ARG A 649 -34.14 2.06 -6.28
CA ARG A 649 -35.19 2.98 -6.80
C ARG A 649 -35.23 4.27 -5.99
N GLY A 650 -35.67 5.37 -6.62
CA GLY A 650 -35.92 6.66 -5.95
C GLY A 650 -34.69 7.58 -5.83
N LEU A 651 -34.67 8.45 -4.80
CA LEU A 651 -33.60 9.45 -4.59
C LEU A 651 -32.26 8.80 -4.22
N SER A 652 -32.28 7.71 -3.44
CA SER A 652 -31.10 6.94 -3.05
C SER A 652 -30.39 6.32 -4.26
N GLY A 653 -31.15 5.74 -5.20
CA GLY A 653 -30.59 5.21 -6.45
C GLY A 653 -29.98 6.29 -7.34
N ARG A 654 -30.61 7.47 -7.43
CA ARG A 654 -30.04 8.62 -8.16
C ARG A 654 -28.73 9.12 -7.53
N LEU A 655 -28.67 9.20 -6.21
CA LEU A 655 -27.46 9.62 -5.50
C LEU A 655 -26.33 8.59 -5.63
N GLN A 656 -26.65 7.31 -5.52
CA GLN A 656 -25.72 6.21 -5.72
C GLN A 656 -25.15 6.24 -7.14
N ARG A 657 -26.01 6.39 -8.17
CA ARG A 657 -25.58 6.50 -9.56
C ARG A 657 -24.69 7.71 -9.80
N TRP A 658 -25.08 8.89 -9.28
CA TRP A 658 -24.25 10.09 -9.34
C TRP A 658 -22.86 9.90 -8.71
N TYR A 659 -22.78 9.28 -7.54
CA TYR A 659 -21.50 8.99 -6.88
C TYR A 659 -20.63 8.05 -7.72
N LEU A 660 -21.23 6.98 -8.25
CA LEU A 660 -20.55 5.99 -9.06
C LEU A 660 -20.06 6.58 -10.39
N ASP A 661 -20.87 7.41 -11.05
CA ASP A 661 -20.47 8.15 -12.25
C ASP A 661 -19.33 9.12 -11.93
N ARG A 662 -19.39 9.83 -10.79
CA ARG A 662 -18.32 10.71 -10.33
C ARG A 662 -17.03 9.94 -10.05
N TYR A 663 -17.14 8.75 -9.47
CA TYR A 663 -16.04 7.84 -9.18
C TYR A 663 -15.35 7.35 -10.47
N VAL A 664 -16.11 6.83 -11.45
CA VAL A 664 -15.56 6.47 -12.78
C VAL A 664 -14.89 7.67 -13.44
N ASN A 665 -15.56 8.82 -13.46
CA ASN A 665 -15.00 10.04 -14.04
C ASN A 665 -13.74 10.52 -13.31
N SER A 666 -13.60 10.26 -12.00
CA SER A 666 -12.38 10.59 -11.26
C SER A 666 -11.20 9.69 -11.62
N MET A 667 -11.45 8.41 -11.97
CA MET A 667 -10.41 7.46 -12.36
C MET A 667 -9.93 7.65 -13.80
N PHE A 668 -10.86 7.81 -14.75
CA PHE A 668 -10.52 7.94 -16.17
C PHE A 668 -10.25 9.39 -16.58
N GLY A 669 -10.73 10.38 -15.81
CA GLY A 669 -10.67 11.79 -16.17
C GLY A 669 -11.24 12.07 -17.57
N LYS A 670 -10.78 13.16 -18.20
CA LYS A 670 -10.96 13.39 -19.65
C LYS A 670 -9.82 12.77 -20.48
N TYR A 671 -9.02 11.87 -19.91
CA TYR A 671 -7.76 11.42 -20.50
C TYR A 671 -7.92 10.85 -21.92
N PHE A 672 -8.97 10.06 -22.13
CA PHE A 672 -9.33 9.51 -23.44
C PHE A 672 -10.34 10.38 -24.23
N GLN A 673 -10.90 11.42 -23.61
CA GLN A 673 -11.94 12.29 -24.20
C GLN A 673 -11.40 13.59 -24.81
N SER A 674 -10.22 14.05 -24.35
CA SER A 674 -9.47 15.13 -24.98
C SER A 674 -8.08 14.60 -25.24
N THR A 675 -7.69 14.54 -26.52
CA THR A 675 -6.34 14.18 -27.00
C THR A 675 -5.31 15.01 -26.24
N SER A 676 -4.80 14.48 -25.12
CA SER A 676 -3.84 15.21 -24.31
C SER A 676 -2.53 15.20 -25.07
N LYS A 677 -2.28 16.27 -25.82
CA LYS A 677 -1.04 16.55 -26.58
C LYS A 677 0.21 16.69 -25.68
N THR A 678 0.11 16.38 -24.39
CA THR A 678 1.09 16.77 -23.36
C THR A 678 1.54 15.59 -22.50
N ILE A 679 1.57 14.37 -23.04
CA ILE A 679 2.21 13.24 -22.36
C ILE A 679 3.57 13.03 -23.01
N ALA A 680 4.57 13.64 -22.40
CA ALA A 680 5.95 13.40 -22.79
C ALA A 680 6.32 11.98 -22.35
N LEU A 681 6.44 11.08 -23.33
CA LEU A 681 7.22 9.87 -23.13
C LEU A 681 8.67 10.27 -22.81
N PRO A 682 9.36 9.50 -21.97
CA PRO A 682 10.71 9.85 -21.54
C PRO A 682 11.62 10.07 -22.75
N SER A 683 12.40 11.15 -22.71
CA SER A 683 13.49 11.37 -23.68
C SER A 683 14.67 10.42 -23.47
N SER A 684 14.71 9.74 -22.32
CA SER A 684 15.86 9.00 -21.82
C SER A 684 15.50 7.53 -21.58
N SER A 685 16.23 6.62 -22.22
CA SER A 685 16.12 5.18 -22.00
C SER A 685 16.52 4.79 -20.57
N SER A 686 16.09 3.60 -20.11
CA SER A 686 16.51 3.07 -18.81
C SER A 686 18.04 2.92 -18.69
N HIS A 687 18.73 2.62 -19.80
CA HIS A 687 20.18 2.67 -19.88
C HIS A 687 20.75 4.05 -19.48
N THR A 688 20.15 5.13 -19.96
CA THR A 688 20.55 6.50 -19.64
C THR A 688 20.32 6.80 -18.16
N MET A 689 19.18 6.38 -17.60
CA MET A 689 18.87 6.55 -16.17
C MET A 689 19.91 5.83 -15.29
N ASN A 690 20.23 4.57 -15.61
CA ASN A 690 21.25 3.77 -14.92
C ASN A 690 22.64 4.41 -14.97
N LYS A 691 22.98 5.08 -16.08
CA LYS A 691 24.27 5.77 -16.24
C LYS A 691 24.36 7.04 -15.38
N VAL A 692 23.32 7.88 -15.43
CA VAL A 692 23.29 9.19 -14.73
C VAL A 692 23.29 9.01 -13.21
N SER A 693 22.68 7.94 -12.70
CA SER A 693 22.55 7.72 -11.26
C SER A 693 23.83 7.23 -10.57
N ARG A 694 24.85 6.78 -11.30
CA ARG A 694 26.05 6.16 -10.71
C ARG A 694 26.94 7.17 -9.96
N PRO A 695 27.51 6.78 -8.81
CA PRO A 695 28.47 7.62 -8.11
C PRO A 695 29.76 7.72 -8.93
N ALA A 696 30.11 8.95 -9.31
CA ALA A 696 31.38 9.29 -9.95
C ALA A 696 32.36 9.89 -8.93
N VAL A 697 33.65 9.72 -9.17
CA VAL A 697 34.72 10.28 -8.31
C VAL A 697 35.78 10.93 -9.20
N ALA A 698 36.42 11.97 -8.69
CA ALA A 698 37.47 12.67 -9.40
C ALA A 698 38.69 11.77 -9.67
N LEU A 699 39.34 11.98 -10.82
CA LEU A 699 40.56 11.27 -11.23
C LEU A 699 41.68 11.33 -10.18
N SER A 700 41.71 12.39 -9.37
CA SER A 700 42.66 12.55 -8.25
C SER A 700 42.58 11.46 -7.18
N VAL A 701 41.44 10.75 -7.06
CA VAL A 701 41.35 9.58 -6.18
C VAL A 701 42.11 8.39 -6.78
N ALA A 702 42.00 8.17 -8.09
CA ALA A 702 42.82 7.17 -8.78
C ALA A 702 44.31 7.49 -8.68
N GLU A 703 44.70 8.77 -8.80
CA GLU A 703 46.09 9.22 -8.60
C GLU A 703 46.64 8.93 -7.20
N LYS A 704 45.84 9.15 -6.15
CA LYS A 704 46.21 8.81 -4.77
C LYS A 704 46.40 7.31 -4.60
N VAL A 705 45.52 6.49 -5.17
CA VAL A 705 45.62 5.02 -5.09
C VAL A 705 46.84 4.52 -5.87
N ALA A 706 47.08 5.05 -7.06
CA ALA A 706 48.27 4.78 -7.88
C ALA A 706 49.57 5.06 -7.11
N ALA A 707 49.65 6.21 -6.40
CA ALA A 707 50.80 6.56 -5.57
C ALA A 707 51.03 5.58 -4.40
N LEU A 708 49.97 5.00 -3.83
CA LEU A 708 50.10 3.95 -2.82
C LEU A 708 50.51 2.61 -3.43
N LEU A 709 50.00 2.30 -4.61
CA LEU A 709 50.28 1.06 -5.36
C LEU A 709 51.75 0.99 -5.84
N GLU A 710 52.38 2.13 -6.11
CA GLU A 710 53.77 2.23 -6.58
C GLU A 710 54.77 1.52 -5.66
N LYS A 711 54.52 1.52 -4.35
CA LYS A 711 55.40 0.89 -3.33
C LYS A 711 55.13 -0.61 -3.15
N SER A 712 54.06 -1.13 -3.74
CA SER A 712 53.61 -2.51 -3.54
C SER A 712 54.41 -3.49 -4.42
N ARG A 713 54.76 -4.63 -3.84
CA ARG A 713 55.38 -5.76 -4.55
C ARG A 713 54.42 -6.93 -4.72
N ARG A 714 53.39 -7.04 -3.88
CA ARG A 714 52.41 -8.13 -3.90
C ARG A 714 50.97 -7.59 -3.89
N PRO A 715 50.56 -6.83 -4.93
CA PRO A 715 49.20 -6.32 -5.02
C PRO A 715 48.20 -7.43 -5.39
N VAL A 716 46.95 -7.29 -4.93
CA VAL A 716 45.82 -8.16 -5.26
C VAL A 716 44.58 -7.32 -5.52
N ILE A 717 43.78 -7.69 -6.54
CA ILE A 717 42.46 -7.11 -6.79
C ILE A 717 41.40 -8.20 -6.61
N VAL A 718 40.32 -7.87 -5.90
CA VAL A 718 39.07 -8.66 -5.86
C VAL A 718 37.95 -7.81 -6.47
N VAL A 719 37.34 -8.30 -7.54
CA VAL A 719 36.25 -7.63 -8.25
C VAL A 719 34.94 -8.39 -8.03
N GLY A 720 33.87 -7.67 -7.70
CA GLY A 720 32.54 -8.21 -7.42
C GLY A 720 31.43 -7.66 -8.30
N SER A 721 30.20 -8.05 -7.98
CA SER A 721 29.02 -7.83 -8.83
C SER A 721 28.77 -6.38 -9.22
N GLN A 722 29.03 -5.39 -8.36
CA GLN A 722 28.77 -3.98 -8.71
C GLN A 722 29.65 -3.48 -9.88
N ALA A 723 30.81 -4.09 -10.12
CA ALA A 723 31.61 -3.75 -11.30
C ALA A 723 30.94 -4.23 -12.60
N ALA A 724 30.28 -5.40 -12.55
CA ALA A 724 29.55 -5.97 -13.69
C ALA A 724 28.23 -5.27 -13.99
N GLN A 725 27.72 -4.42 -13.09
CA GLN A 725 26.54 -3.60 -13.37
C GLN A 725 26.79 -2.54 -14.47
N ASP A 726 28.05 -2.16 -14.71
CA ASP A 726 28.46 -1.33 -15.85
C ASP A 726 28.60 -2.16 -17.13
N VAL A 727 27.52 -2.83 -17.51
CA VAL A 727 27.45 -3.76 -18.64
C VAL A 727 27.96 -3.14 -19.95
N ALA A 728 27.66 -1.87 -20.22
CA ALA A 728 28.10 -1.19 -21.44
C ALA A 728 29.61 -0.94 -21.52
N HIS A 729 30.34 -0.96 -20.40
CA HIS A 729 31.80 -0.79 -20.38
C HIS A 729 32.53 -2.01 -19.81
N ILE A 730 31.91 -3.19 -19.93
CA ILE A 730 32.42 -4.42 -19.32
C ILE A 730 33.74 -4.87 -19.97
N GLU A 731 33.90 -4.62 -21.27
CA GLU A 731 35.11 -4.95 -22.02
C GLU A 731 36.25 -3.96 -21.71
N GLU A 732 35.95 -2.69 -21.50
CA GLU A 732 36.90 -1.67 -21.08
C GLU A 732 37.37 -1.91 -19.65
N LEU A 733 36.49 -2.39 -18.76
CA LEU A 733 36.87 -2.86 -17.44
C LEU A 733 37.84 -4.05 -17.54
N ARG A 734 37.53 -5.03 -18.39
CA ARG A 734 38.40 -6.19 -18.64
C ARG A 734 39.78 -5.74 -19.13
N ALA A 735 39.83 -4.87 -20.13
CA ALA A 735 41.08 -4.34 -20.68
C ALA A 735 41.89 -3.54 -19.63
N ALA A 736 41.21 -2.70 -18.84
CA ALA A 736 41.85 -1.97 -17.75
C ALA A 736 42.50 -2.91 -16.72
N LEU A 737 41.79 -3.96 -16.29
CA LEU A 737 42.34 -4.93 -15.34
C LEU A 737 43.54 -5.70 -15.91
N VAL A 738 43.51 -6.07 -17.19
CA VAL A 738 44.67 -6.69 -17.87
C VAL A 738 45.88 -5.74 -17.87
N SER A 739 45.67 -4.47 -18.22
CA SER A 739 46.75 -3.47 -18.29
C SER A 739 47.41 -3.15 -16.94
N LEU A 740 46.73 -3.42 -15.82
CA LEU A 740 47.29 -3.19 -14.49
C LEU A 740 48.35 -4.23 -14.10
N GLU A 741 48.36 -5.40 -14.76
CA GLU A 741 49.27 -6.52 -14.47
C GLU A 741 49.23 -6.99 -12.99
N ILE A 742 48.07 -6.88 -12.35
CA ILE A 742 47.84 -7.32 -10.95
C ILE A 742 46.98 -8.58 -10.94
N PRO A 743 47.29 -9.62 -10.15
CA PRO A 743 46.41 -10.76 -9.97
C PRO A 743 44.98 -10.37 -9.54
N VAL A 744 43.98 -10.83 -10.30
CA VAL A 744 42.57 -10.52 -10.09
C VAL A 744 41.79 -11.77 -9.68
N TRP A 745 41.03 -11.70 -8.60
CA TRP A 745 39.96 -12.67 -8.30
C TRP A 745 38.60 -12.04 -8.56
N VAL A 746 37.73 -12.78 -9.24
CA VAL A 746 36.37 -12.35 -9.52
C VAL A 746 35.36 -13.05 -8.61
N SER A 747 34.23 -12.40 -8.37
CA SER A 747 33.13 -12.93 -7.57
C SER A 747 31.77 -12.46 -8.10
N GLY A 748 30.72 -13.23 -7.78
CA GLY A 748 29.36 -12.95 -8.22
C GLY A 748 29.28 -12.78 -9.74
N MET A 749 28.63 -11.71 -10.20
CA MET A 749 28.41 -11.45 -11.63
C MET A 749 29.69 -11.18 -12.44
N CYS A 750 30.83 -10.94 -11.80
CA CYS A 750 32.11 -10.83 -12.51
C CYS A 750 32.73 -12.19 -12.87
N ARG A 751 32.13 -13.32 -12.47
CA ARG A 751 32.55 -14.63 -12.95
C ARG A 751 32.39 -14.68 -14.48
N GLY A 752 33.47 -15.00 -15.17
CA GLY A 752 33.52 -14.97 -16.64
C GLY A 752 34.04 -13.67 -17.24
N LEU A 753 34.31 -12.62 -16.45
CA LEU A 753 34.74 -11.30 -16.94
C LEU A 753 35.89 -11.37 -17.94
N PHE A 754 36.88 -12.25 -17.74
CA PHE A 754 38.07 -12.30 -18.61
C PHE A 754 37.94 -13.25 -19.80
N GLY A 755 36.88 -14.06 -19.85
CA GLY A 755 36.77 -15.15 -20.82
C GLY A 755 37.98 -16.10 -20.77
N ARG A 756 38.24 -16.78 -21.90
CA ARG A 756 39.32 -17.79 -22.02
C ARG A 756 40.53 -17.41 -22.87
N LYS A 757 40.57 -16.25 -23.55
CA LYS A 757 41.69 -15.89 -24.44
C LYS A 757 43.03 -16.01 -23.69
N SER A 758 43.79 -17.04 -24.04
CA SER A 758 44.96 -17.54 -23.32
C SER A 758 46.20 -16.74 -23.67
N GLY A 759 46.95 -16.31 -22.65
CA GLY A 759 48.25 -15.66 -22.77
C GLY A 759 48.41 -14.45 -21.83
N GLU A 760 47.36 -13.64 -21.71
CA GLU A 760 47.42 -12.32 -21.06
C GLU A 760 46.52 -12.20 -19.81
N SER A 761 45.77 -13.25 -19.46
CA SER A 761 44.81 -13.16 -18.36
C SER A 761 45.49 -12.94 -17.02
N VAL A 762 45.03 -11.91 -16.31
CA VAL A 762 45.39 -11.59 -14.93
C VAL A 762 44.48 -12.29 -13.91
N GLN A 763 43.44 -12.99 -14.38
CA GLN A 763 42.48 -13.68 -13.53
C GLN A 763 43.09 -14.93 -12.88
N MET A 764 42.84 -15.09 -11.58
CA MET A 764 43.07 -16.30 -10.80
C MET A 764 41.71 -16.85 -10.31
N MET A 765 41.55 -18.16 -10.22
CA MET A 765 40.34 -18.79 -9.67
C MET A 765 40.57 -19.32 -8.25
N HIS A 766 41.74 -19.89 -7.99
CA HIS A 766 42.04 -20.59 -6.75
C HIS A 766 42.94 -19.77 -5.83
N MET A 767 43.22 -20.29 -4.63
CA MET A 767 44.25 -19.77 -3.71
C MET A 767 44.06 -18.30 -3.26
N ARG A 768 42.85 -17.73 -3.42
CA ARG A 768 42.53 -16.35 -3.03
C ARG A 768 42.91 -16.04 -1.58
N SER A 769 42.55 -16.92 -0.64
CA SER A 769 42.79 -16.70 0.78
C SER A 769 44.29 -16.61 1.11
N SER A 770 45.14 -17.39 0.45
CA SER A 770 46.60 -17.32 0.64
C SER A 770 47.16 -16.03 0.04
N ALA A 771 46.72 -15.65 -1.16
CA ALA A 771 47.12 -14.41 -1.80
C ALA A 771 46.75 -13.17 -0.94
N LEU A 772 45.53 -13.13 -0.38
CA LEU A 772 45.09 -12.03 0.49
C LEU A 772 45.89 -11.94 1.81
N LYS A 773 46.36 -13.07 2.35
CA LYS A 773 47.21 -13.10 3.56
C LYS A 773 48.64 -12.64 3.30
N GLU A 774 49.16 -12.88 2.10
CA GLU A 774 50.54 -12.51 1.72
C GLU A 774 50.64 -11.11 1.10
N ALA A 775 49.54 -10.60 0.54
CA ALA A 775 49.50 -9.30 -0.11
C ALA A 775 49.96 -8.15 0.81
N ASP A 776 50.63 -7.16 0.23
CA ASP A 776 50.97 -5.89 0.87
C ASP A 776 50.02 -4.74 0.45
N PHE A 777 49.24 -4.97 -0.61
CA PHE A 777 48.25 -4.04 -1.13
C PHE A 777 47.04 -4.80 -1.67
N VAL A 778 45.83 -4.41 -1.28
CA VAL A 778 44.60 -5.09 -1.68
C VAL A 778 43.54 -4.08 -2.11
N ILE A 779 42.97 -4.28 -3.29
CA ILE A 779 41.76 -3.56 -3.75
C ILE A 779 40.58 -4.53 -3.68
N ILE A 780 39.55 -4.16 -2.94
CA ILE A 780 38.25 -4.83 -2.94
C ILE A 780 37.25 -3.91 -3.64
N ALA A 781 36.80 -4.27 -4.83
CA ALA A 781 36.00 -3.42 -5.70
C ALA A 781 34.66 -4.10 -6.05
N GLY A 782 33.55 -3.51 -5.62
CA GLY A 782 32.19 -3.98 -5.95
C GLY A 782 31.72 -5.23 -5.21
N THR A 783 32.31 -5.52 -4.04
CA THR A 783 31.84 -6.54 -3.10
C THR A 783 32.02 -6.06 -1.65
N PRO A 784 31.12 -6.42 -0.72
CA PRO A 784 31.32 -6.18 0.71
C PRO A 784 32.44 -7.04 1.30
N LEU A 785 33.02 -6.59 2.42
CA LEU A 785 33.80 -7.40 3.35
C LEU A 785 32.87 -8.31 4.18
N ASP A 786 32.15 -9.22 3.54
CA ASP A 786 31.20 -10.12 4.20
C ASP A 786 31.82 -11.49 4.56
N PHE A 787 30.98 -12.46 4.95
CA PHE A 787 31.40 -13.82 5.31
C PHE A 787 32.27 -14.49 4.24
N ARG A 788 32.09 -14.17 2.95
CA ARG A 788 32.88 -14.74 1.84
C ARG A 788 34.33 -14.26 1.85
N LEU A 789 34.61 -13.13 2.50
CA LEU A 789 35.95 -12.59 2.76
C LEU A 789 36.32 -12.70 4.25
N ASN A 790 35.62 -13.56 5.00
CA ASN A 790 35.77 -13.71 6.45
C ASN A 790 35.70 -12.36 7.19
N TYR A 791 34.74 -11.53 6.80
CA TYR A 791 34.51 -10.20 7.38
C TYR A 791 35.75 -9.27 7.29
N GLY A 792 36.60 -9.48 6.27
CA GLY A 792 37.86 -8.75 6.07
C GLY A 792 39.07 -9.36 6.77
N ARG A 793 38.91 -10.37 7.64
CA ARG A 793 40.02 -11.01 8.37
C ARG A 793 40.96 -11.83 7.50
N SER A 794 40.52 -12.21 6.30
CA SER A 794 41.37 -12.89 5.31
C SER A 794 42.42 -11.96 4.69
N VAL A 795 42.22 -10.65 4.78
CA VAL A 795 43.16 -9.64 4.28
C VAL A 795 44.27 -9.45 5.31
N ASN A 796 45.52 -9.50 4.87
CA ASN A 796 46.68 -9.19 5.70
C ASN A 796 46.45 -7.88 6.49
N PRO A 797 46.53 -7.90 7.84
CA PRO A 797 46.32 -6.69 8.65
C PRO A 797 47.30 -5.56 8.32
N LYS A 798 48.51 -5.89 7.83
CA LYS A 798 49.54 -4.93 7.45
C LYS A 798 49.40 -4.42 6.01
N ALA A 799 48.51 -5.00 5.20
CA ALA A 799 48.30 -4.53 3.84
C ALA A 799 47.58 -3.18 3.79
N THR A 800 47.96 -2.36 2.81
CA THR A 800 47.16 -1.20 2.40
C THR A 800 45.88 -1.71 1.76
N LEU A 801 44.73 -1.37 2.35
CA LEU A 801 43.42 -1.87 1.92
C LEU A 801 42.61 -0.73 1.30
N ILE A 802 42.23 -0.90 0.04
CA ILE A 802 41.34 0.00 -0.69
C ILE A 802 40.00 -0.71 -0.87
N VAL A 803 38.91 -0.08 -0.45
CA VAL A 803 37.55 -0.61 -0.67
C VAL A 803 36.78 0.38 -1.53
N CYS A 804 36.26 -0.10 -2.66
CA CYS A 804 35.46 0.69 -3.59
C CYS A 804 34.08 0.05 -3.79
N ASN A 805 33.01 0.76 -3.47
CA ASN A 805 31.63 0.30 -3.68
C ASN A 805 30.72 1.50 -4.04
N SER A 806 29.69 1.25 -4.84
CA SER A 806 28.69 2.25 -5.22
C SER A 806 27.61 2.45 -4.18
N ASN A 807 27.50 1.54 -3.21
CA ASN A 807 26.55 1.62 -2.10
C ASN A 807 27.32 1.96 -0.83
N LYS A 808 26.97 3.09 -0.17
CA LYS A 808 27.63 3.55 1.06
C LYS A 808 27.52 2.57 2.22
N ASP A 809 26.38 1.87 2.34
CA ASP A 809 26.16 0.93 3.43
C ASP A 809 27.06 -0.31 3.27
N ILE A 810 27.20 -0.79 2.02
CA ILE A 810 28.11 -1.88 1.66
C ILE A 810 29.57 -1.44 1.80
N LEU A 811 29.89 -0.21 1.37
CA LEU A 811 31.23 0.36 1.45
C LEU A 811 31.78 0.35 2.89
N LEU A 812 30.92 0.64 3.87
CA LEU A 812 31.28 0.74 5.28
C LEU A 812 30.98 -0.52 6.09
N LYS A 813 30.49 -1.59 5.45
CA LYS A 813 30.10 -2.82 6.13
C LYS A 813 31.31 -3.50 6.78
N ASN A 814 31.18 -3.84 8.06
CA ASN A 814 32.22 -4.47 8.89
C ASN A 814 33.52 -3.66 9.04
N LYS A 815 33.44 -2.32 8.88
CA LYS A 815 34.59 -1.42 9.07
C LYS A 815 35.20 -1.47 10.48
N ASP A 816 34.40 -1.87 11.47
CA ASP A 816 34.78 -2.09 12.86
C ASP A 816 35.70 -3.31 13.03
N LEU A 817 35.59 -4.30 12.15
CA LEU A 817 36.44 -5.49 12.15
C LEU A 817 37.70 -5.31 11.30
N ARG A 818 37.58 -4.67 10.13
CA ARG A 818 38.72 -4.38 9.25
C ARG A 818 38.54 -3.02 8.58
N ALA A 819 39.21 -2.01 9.13
CA ALA A 819 39.23 -0.69 8.52
C ALA A 819 40.08 -0.70 7.22
N ALA A 820 39.52 -0.13 6.15
CA ALA A 820 40.26 0.18 4.93
C ALA A 820 41.12 1.44 5.12
N THR A 821 42.26 1.48 4.43
CA THR A 821 43.10 2.68 4.30
C THR A 821 42.36 3.77 3.54
N GLN A 822 41.61 3.40 2.49
CA GLN A 822 40.71 4.31 1.80
C GLN A 822 39.37 3.64 1.47
N TYR A 823 38.30 4.38 1.69
CA TYR A 823 36.94 4.05 1.25
C TYR A 823 36.56 4.94 0.08
N ILE A 824 36.24 4.33 -1.04
CA ILE A 824 35.94 5.02 -2.30
C ILE A 824 34.47 4.75 -2.65
N HIS A 825 33.64 5.79 -2.54
CA HIS A 825 32.24 5.73 -2.96
C HIS A 825 32.13 6.06 -4.44
N ALA A 826 32.30 5.06 -5.31
CA ALA A 826 32.31 5.19 -6.76
C ALA A 826 31.67 3.98 -7.45
N CYS A 827 31.41 4.09 -8.75
CA CYS A 827 31.27 2.93 -9.64
C CYS A 827 32.61 2.16 -9.67
N PRO A 828 32.66 0.89 -9.20
CA PRO A 828 33.90 0.11 -9.19
C PRO A 828 34.50 -0.07 -10.58
N SER A 829 33.65 -0.22 -11.59
CA SER A 829 34.07 -0.36 -12.98
C SER A 829 34.82 0.90 -13.46
N GLN A 830 34.22 2.08 -13.27
CA GLN A 830 34.86 3.37 -13.61
C GLN A 830 36.16 3.58 -12.82
N PHE A 831 36.15 3.35 -11.51
CA PHE A 831 37.34 3.53 -10.67
C PHE A 831 38.53 2.68 -11.14
N LEU A 832 38.30 1.42 -11.52
CA LEU A 832 39.36 0.54 -12.00
C LEU A 832 39.89 0.97 -13.38
N ARG A 833 39.02 1.48 -14.27
CA ARG A 833 39.44 2.08 -15.55
C ARG A 833 40.27 3.34 -15.35
N ASP A 834 39.86 4.21 -14.44
CA ASP A 834 40.59 5.43 -14.11
C ASP A 834 41.97 5.13 -13.50
N LEU A 835 42.05 4.12 -12.62
CA LEU A 835 43.31 3.65 -12.05
C LEU A 835 44.26 3.12 -13.13
N SER A 836 43.75 2.31 -14.07
CA SER A 836 44.52 1.83 -15.22
C SER A 836 45.04 2.99 -16.09
N LEU A 837 44.19 3.97 -16.39
CA LEU A 837 44.58 5.15 -17.15
C LEU A 837 45.71 5.93 -16.47
N VAL A 838 45.62 6.13 -15.15
CA VAL A 838 46.66 6.83 -14.38
C VAL A 838 47.98 6.05 -14.35
N GLU A 839 47.93 4.74 -14.10
CA GLU A 839 49.13 3.89 -14.08
C GLU A 839 49.82 3.87 -15.45
N SER A 840 49.07 3.84 -16.56
CA SER A 840 49.62 3.84 -17.92
C SER A 840 50.45 5.08 -18.28
N ARG A 841 50.25 6.19 -17.58
CA ARG A 841 50.97 7.46 -17.81
C ARG A 841 52.26 7.58 -16.99
N ARG A 842 52.52 6.64 -16.08
CA ARG A 842 53.70 6.69 -15.21
C ARG A 842 54.90 6.04 -15.91
N PRO A 843 56.12 6.59 -15.79
CA PRO A 843 57.31 6.01 -16.40
C PRO A 843 57.55 4.58 -15.89
N HIS A 844 57.80 3.65 -16.82
CA HIS A 844 57.92 2.21 -16.58
C HIS A 844 58.87 1.89 -15.42
N GLN A 845 58.29 1.53 -14.27
CA GLN A 845 59.10 0.99 -13.18
C GLN A 845 58.27 0.08 -12.29
N VAL A 846 57.88 -1.11 -12.79
CA VAL A 846 57.23 -2.05 -11.90
C VAL A 846 57.59 -3.51 -12.14
N VAL A 847 58.43 -4.02 -11.23
CA VAL A 847 58.61 -5.45 -10.95
C VAL A 847 57.35 -6.00 -10.25
N ARG A 848 56.23 -6.14 -10.98
CA ARG A 848 55.01 -6.89 -10.56
C ARG A 848 54.93 -8.28 -11.22
N SER A 849 55.68 -8.47 -12.31
CA SER A 849 55.76 -9.70 -13.10
C SER A 849 56.12 -10.94 -12.26
N GLN A 850 56.97 -10.78 -11.23
CA GLN A 850 57.33 -11.90 -10.36
C GLN A 850 56.13 -12.39 -9.52
N TRP A 851 55.34 -11.49 -8.95
CA TRP A 851 54.20 -11.87 -8.10
C TRP A 851 53.09 -12.54 -8.89
N ILE A 852 52.73 -12.00 -10.06
CA ILE A 852 51.73 -12.63 -10.94
C ILE A 852 52.19 -14.01 -11.42
N THR A 853 53.49 -14.19 -11.68
CA THR A 853 54.07 -15.51 -12.03
C THR A 853 53.93 -16.49 -10.87
N THR A 854 54.27 -16.08 -9.64
CA THR A 854 54.06 -16.92 -8.44
C THR A 854 52.59 -17.31 -8.25
N CYS A 855 51.64 -16.39 -8.47
CA CYS A 855 50.21 -16.72 -8.41
C CYS A 855 49.82 -17.73 -9.50
N ARG A 856 50.31 -17.57 -10.73
CA ARG A 856 50.06 -18.49 -11.85
C ARG A 856 50.59 -19.90 -11.60
N GLU A 857 51.79 -20.03 -11.03
CA GLU A 857 52.36 -21.33 -10.67
C GLU A 857 51.50 -22.04 -9.61
N ARG A 858 51.01 -21.31 -8.61
CA ARG A 858 50.09 -21.83 -7.58
C ARG A 858 48.75 -22.26 -8.19
N GLU A 859 48.21 -21.46 -9.11
CA GLU A 859 46.99 -21.77 -9.86
C GLU A 859 47.16 -23.07 -10.66
N ALA A 860 48.24 -23.17 -11.45
CA ALA A 860 48.54 -24.34 -12.27
C ALA A 860 48.74 -25.60 -11.41
N LYS A 861 49.40 -25.48 -10.25
CA LYS A 861 49.50 -26.58 -9.29
C LYS A 861 48.13 -27.01 -8.79
N ARG A 862 47.28 -26.05 -8.38
CA ARG A 862 45.95 -26.36 -7.86
C ARG A 862 45.04 -26.97 -8.92
N GLU A 863 45.09 -26.52 -10.16
CA GLU A 863 44.35 -27.12 -11.27
C GLU A 863 44.73 -28.59 -11.51
N LYS A 864 46.02 -28.93 -11.41
CA LYS A 864 46.49 -30.33 -11.48
C LYS A 864 45.96 -31.17 -10.31
N GLU A 865 45.94 -30.62 -9.09
CA GLU A 865 45.37 -31.30 -7.91
C GLU A 865 43.87 -31.58 -8.10
N ILE A 866 43.10 -30.59 -8.56
CA ILE A 866 41.66 -30.72 -8.84
C ILE A 866 41.42 -31.81 -9.89
N ALA A 867 42.18 -31.80 -10.99
CA ALA A 867 42.08 -32.83 -12.03
C ALA A 867 42.37 -34.23 -11.46
N ALA A 868 43.41 -34.37 -10.64
CA ALA A 868 43.75 -35.66 -10.00
C ALA A 868 42.69 -36.15 -9.00
N GLN A 869 42.04 -35.24 -8.26
CA GLN A 869 40.93 -35.58 -7.36
C GLN A 869 39.72 -36.13 -8.13
N GLY A 870 39.43 -35.58 -9.31
CA GLY A 870 38.39 -36.09 -10.19
C GLY A 870 38.62 -37.52 -10.67
N SER A 871 39.88 -37.92 -10.86
CA SER A 871 40.27 -39.28 -11.29
C SER A 871 40.25 -40.34 -10.17
N LYS A 872 40.33 -39.94 -8.89
CA LYS A 872 40.37 -40.89 -7.75
C LYS A 872 38.98 -41.42 -7.35
N HIS A 873 37.92 -40.65 -7.59
CA HIS A 873 36.57 -40.98 -7.10
C HIS A 873 35.77 -41.88 -8.05
N SER A 874 36.18 -42.02 -9.32
CA SER A 874 35.40 -42.79 -10.31
C SER A 874 35.42 -44.30 -10.07
N THR A 875 36.35 -44.81 -9.26
CA THR A 875 36.60 -46.26 -9.13
C THR A 875 35.85 -46.93 -7.97
N GLN A 876 35.23 -46.17 -7.06
CA GLN A 876 34.66 -46.76 -5.83
C GLN A 876 33.15 -47.04 -5.88
N GLU A 877 32.36 -46.26 -6.64
CA GLU A 877 30.89 -46.39 -6.66
C GLU A 877 30.30 -46.73 -8.04
N GLY A 878 31.11 -46.75 -9.11
CA GLY A 878 30.63 -47.00 -10.48
C GLY A 878 29.67 -45.93 -11.01
N ARG A 879 29.72 -44.71 -10.45
CA ARG A 879 28.88 -43.55 -10.77
C ARG A 879 29.70 -42.37 -11.29
N VAL A 880 29.03 -41.33 -11.78
CA VAL A 880 29.66 -40.15 -12.39
C VAL A 880 30.42 -39.31 -11.36
N SER A 881 31.70 -39.05 -11.61
CA SER A 881 32.50 -38.12 -10.82
C SER A 881 32.06 -36.67 -11.11
N PRO A 882 31.60 -35.88 -10.11
CA PRO A 882 31.13 -34.52 -10.36
C PRO A 882 32.24 -33.61 -10.90
N VAL A 883 33.49 -33.80 -10.44
CA VAL A 883 34.64 -33.03 -10.93
C VAL A 883 34.95 -33.39 -12.38
N ARG A 884 34.91 -34.68 -12.74
CA ARG A 884 35.18 -35.12 -14.13
C ARG A 884 34.11 -34.60 -15.08
N LEU A 885 32.84 -34.71 -14.72
CA LEU A 885 31.71 -34.18 -15.49
C LEU A 885 31.88 -32.69 -15.79
N LEU A 886 32.14 -31.90 -14.75
CA LEU A 886 32.28 -30.44 -14.89
C LEU A 886 33.56 -30.05 -15.65
N LYS A 887 34.65 -30.81 -15.52
CA LYS A 887 35.88 -30.61 -16.32
C LYS A 887 35.70 -31.02 -17.78
N ALA A 888 34.93 -32.06 -18.06
CA ALA A 888 34.58 -32.44 -19.44
C ALA A 888 33.70 -31.37 -20.10
N LEU A 889 32.69 -30.85 -19.37
CA LEU A 889 31.91 -29.70 -19.83
C LEU A 889 32.80 -28.48 -20.10
N ASP A 890 33.70 -28.16 -19.17
CA ASP A 890 34.66 -27.06 -19.30
C ASP A 890 35.52 -27.17 -20.58
N LYS A 891 36.04 -28.38 -20.84
CA LYS A 891 36.80 -28.73 -22.05
C LYS A 891 35.96 -28.57 -23.32
N LEU A 892 34.76 -29.15 -23.35
CA LEU A 892 33.89 -29.08 -24.53
C LEU A 892 33.44 -27.65 -24.86
N LEU A 893 33.05 -26.87 -23.86
CA LEU A 893 32.73 -25.45 -24.04
C LEU A 893 33.90 -24.66 -24.64
N GLN A 894 35.13 -25.01 -24.27
CA GLN A 894 36.34 -24.43 -24.83
C GLN A 894 36.57 -24.88 -26.28
N GLU A 895 36.46 -26.18 -26.58
CA GLU A 895 36.66 -26.71 -27.94
C GLU A 895 35.66 -26.16 -28.94
N TRP A 896 34.41 -25.98 -28.52
CA TRP A 896 33.36 -25.39 -29.34
C TRP A 896 33.49 -23.86 -29.50
N GLY A 897 34.29 -23.17 -28.67
CA GLY A 897 34.52 -21.73 -28.77
C GLY A 897 33.24 -20.88 -28.59
N THR A 898 32.37 -21.28 -27.67
CA THR A 898 30.97 -20.83 -27.59
C THR A 898 30.78 -19.56 -26.77
N GLU A 899 29.79 -18.73 -27.14
CA GLU A 899 29.32 -17.59 -26.32
C GLU A 899 28.24 -18.02 -25.30
N ALA A 900 28.29 -19.29 -24.87
CA ALA A 900 27.27 -19.91 -24.03
C ALA A 900 27.09 -19.17 -22.69
N THR A 901 25.83 -19.00 -22.30
CA THR A 901 25.47 -18.50 -20.96
C THR A 901 25.32 -19.70 -20.03
N ILE A 902 26.02 -19.68 -18.90
CA ILE A 902 25.90 -20.69 -17.85
C ILE A 902 25.04 -20.12 -16.72
N VAL A 903 24.01 -20.86 -16.36
CA VAL A 903 23.16 -20.58 -15.20
C VAL A 903 23.43 -21.65 -14.16
N ALA A 904 23.69 -21.24 -12.92
CA ALA A 904 23.99 -22.16 -11.84
C ALA A 904 23.00 -21.97 -10.68
N ASP A 905 22.36 -23.05 -10.27
CA ASP A 905 21.36 -23.07 -9.21
C ASP A 905 21.48 -24.37 -8.41
N GLY A 906 21.64 -24.28 -7.09
CA GLY A 906 21.98 -25.42 -6.25
C GLY A 906 23.15 -25.16 -5.32
N GLY A 907 23.36 -26.12 -4.42
CA GLY A 907 24.38 -26.05 -3.38
C GLY A 907 25.75 -26.53 -3.83
N ASP A 908 26.13 -27.73 -3.39
CA ASP A 908 27.49 -28.23 -3.52
C ASP A 908 27.92 -28.56 -4.95
N PHE A 909 27.00 -29.03 -5.80
CA PHE A 909 27.27 -29.27 -7.21
C PHE A 909 27.67 -27.97 -7.94
N VAL A 910 26.91 -26.89 -7.72
CA VAL A 910 27.25 -25.54 -8.22
C VAL A 910 28.52 -25.01 -7.57
N GLY A 911 28.72 -25.27 -6.28
CA GLY A 911 29.97 -24.99 -5.58
C GLY A 911 31.16 -25.62 -6.31
N THR A 912 31.05 -26.87 -6.74
CA THR A 912 32.07 -27.59 -7.54
C THR A 912 32.20 -27.01 -8.94
N ALA A 913 31.08 -26.70 -9.61
CA ALA A 913 31.07 -26.06 -10.92
C ALA A 913 31.82 -24.73 -10.91
N SER A 914 31.69 -23.95 -9.83
CA SER A 914 32.36 -22.67 -9.67
C SER A 914 33.90 -22.75 -9.58
N TYR A 915 34.46 -23.95 -9.37
CA TYR A 915 35.90 -24.25 -9.40
C TYR A 915 36.34 -24.89 -10.72
N CYS A 916 35.44 -25.58 -11.41
CA CYS A 916 35.78 -26.40 -12.56
C CYS A 916 35.44 -25.75 -13.90
N VAL A 917 34.32 -25.02 -13.97
CA VAL A 917 33.75 -24.47 -15.20
C VAL A 917 34.07 -22.98 -15.32
N ARG A 918 34.64 -22.58 -16.45
CA ARG A 918 34.97 -21.19 -16.77
C ARG A 918 34.06 -20.66 -17.90
N PRO A 919 33.29 -19.60 -17.65
CA PRO A 919 32.53 -18.92 -18.71
C PRO A 919 33.48 -18.33 -19.75
N VAL A 920 33.05 -18.36 -21.02
CA VAL A 920 33.89 -17.95 -22.15
C VAL A 920 33.83 -16.44 -22.42
N ARG A 921 32.75 -15.77 -21.97
CA ARG A 921 32.50 -14.33 -22.14
C ARG A 921 32.11 -13.63 -20.84
N ALA A 922 32.32 -12.31 -20.80
CA ALA A 922 31.80 -11.48 -19.72
C ALA A 922 30.26 -11.59 -19.63
N LEU A 923 29.73 -11.58 -18.40
CA LEU A 923 28.30 -11.80 -18.11
C LEU A 923 27.76 -13.17 -18.58
N GLY A 924 28.65 -14.12 -18.91
CA GLY A 924 28.29 -15.50 -19.28
C GLY A 924 27.99 -16.41 -18.09
N TRP A 925 27.91 -15.89 -16.86
CA TRP A 925 27.60 -16.64 -15.65
C TRP A 925 26.51 -15.96 -14.84
N LEU A 926 25.45 -16.71 -14.54
CA LEU A 926 24.35 -16.30 -13.67
C LEU A 926 24.23 -17.27 -12.50
N ASP A 927 24.12 -16.74 -11.29
CA ASP A 927 23.93 -17.50 -10.06
C ASP A 927 23.05 -16.71 -9.07
N PRO A 928 22.47 -17.34 -8.04
CA PRO A 928 21.57 -16.67 -7.10
C PRO A 928 22.23 -15.56 -6.28
N GLY A 929 23.55 -15.36 -6.37
CA GLY A 929 24.26 -14.33 -5.63
C GLY A 929 24.29 -14.57 -4.12
N VAL A 930 24.37 -13.48 -3.36
CA VAL A 930 24.65 -13.51 -1.92
C VAL A 930 23.53 -14.06 -1.07
N PHE A 931 22.29 -14.00 -1.57
CA PHE A 931 21.12 -14.50 -0.84
C PHE A 931 20.97 -16.01 -0.97
N GLY A 932 21.61 -16.63 -1.99
CA GLY A 932 21.68 -18.08 -2.12
C GLY A 932 20.32 -18.75 -2.35
N THR A 933 19.39 -18.09 -3.03
CA THR A 933 18.05 -18.63 -3.26
C THR A 933 18.08 -19.81 -4.21
N LEU A 934 17.49 -20.94 -3.80
CA LEU A 934 17.28 -22.09 -4.68
C LEU A 934 16.06 -21.89 -5.59
N GLY A 935 16.16 -22.37 -6.82
CA GLY A 935 15.09 -22.29 -7.82
C GLY A 935 15.15 -21.05 -8.71
N VAL A 936 16.30 -20.38 -8.78
CA VAL A 936 16.53 -19.28 -9.75
C VAL A 936 16.71 -19.80 -11.17
N GLY A 937 17.11 -21.07 -11.32
CA GLY A 937 17.64 -21.64 -12.55
C GLY A 937 16.71 -21.50 -13.75
N GLY A 938 15.44 -21.91 -13.59
CA GLY A 938 14.46 -21.84 -14.67
C GLY A 938 14.25 -20.42 -15.20
N GLY A 939 13.95 -19.46 -14.32
CA GLY A 939 13.74 -18.06 -14.71
C GLY A 939 14.98 -17.43 -15.36
N PHE A 940 16.16 -17.65 -14.80
CA PHE A 940 17.42 -17.14 -15.35
C PHE A 940 17.73 -17.74 -16.73
N ALA A 941 17.50 -19.05 -16.90
CA ALA A 941 17.73 -19.73 -18.16
C ALA A 941 16.75 -19.29 -19.25
N VAL A 942 15.46 -19.10 -18.92
CA VAL A 942 14.50 -18.55 -19.89
C VAL A 942 14.92 -17.14 -20.32
N ALA A 943 15.26 -16.25 -19.39
CA ALA A 943 15.68 -14.90 -19.71
C ALA A 943 16.92 -14.88 -20.63
N ALA A 944 17.94 -15.68 -20.31
CA ALA A 944 19.14 -15.79 -21.15
C ALA A 944 18.80 -16.34 -22.55
N GLY A 945 17.91 -17.33 -22.64
CA GLY A 945 17.50 -17.95 -23.89
C GLY A 945 16.71 -17.03 -24.81
N VAL A 946 15.69 -16.34 -24.27
CA VAL A 946 14.86 -15.42 -25.08
C VAL A 946 15.67 -14.21 -25.57
N LEU A 947 16.67 -13.78 -24.80
CA LEU A 947 17.61 -12.74 -25.20
C LEU A 947 18.56 -13.20 -26.32
N ALA A 948 19.02 -14.46 -26.27
CA ALA A 948 19.80 -15.05 -27.35
C ALA A 948 18.95 -15.25 -28.62
N GLY A 949 17.65 -15.47 -28.46
CA GLY A 949 16.66 -15.60 -29.53
C GLY A 949 16.64 -16.98 -30.19
N GLU A 950 15.68 -17.21 -31.09
CA GLU A 950 15.49 -18.51 -31.76
C GLU A 950 16.72 -18.97 -32.56
N TYR A 951 17.55 -18.02 -33.03
CA TYR A 951 18.77 -18.28 -33.80
C TYR A 951 20.04 -18.42 -32.94
N ALA A 952 19.88 -18.60 -31.62
CA ALA A 952 21.01 -18.88 -30.74
C ALA A 952 21.86 -20.01 -31.31
N LYS A 953 23.17 -19.76 -31.47
CA LYS A 953 24.13 -20.76 -31.95
C LYS A 953 24.50 -21.77 -30.87
N GLU A 954 24.21 -21.43 -29.62
CA GLU A 954 24.59 -22.18 -28.44
C GLU A 954 23.44 -22.22 -27.46
N PRO A 955 23.19 -23.37 -26.81
CA PRO A 955 22.17 -23.46 -25.79
C PRO A 955 22.61 -22.71 -24.53
N VAL A 956 21.64 -22.34 -23.72
CA VAL A 956 21.90 -22.00 -22.31
C VAL A 956 22.29 -23.27 -21.58
N TRP A 957 23.34 -23.22 -20.76
CA TRP A 957 23.77 -24.36 -19.94
C TRP A 957 23.31 -24.14 -18.50
N LEU A 958 22.36 -24.93 -18.04
CA LEU A 958 21.79 -24.83 -16.70
C LEU A 958 22.36 -25.92 -15.80
N LEU A 959 23.15 -25.55 -14.79
CA LEU A 959 23.72 -26.48 -13.82
C LEU A 959 22.86 -26.49 -12.57
N TRP A 960 22.23 -27.64 -12.31
CA TRP A 960 21.34 -27.86 -11.17
C TRP A 960 21.92 -28.84 -10.16
N GLY A 961 21.71 -28.58 -8.87
CA GLY A 961 21.63 -29.66 -7.88
C GLY A 961 20.26 -30.34 -7.92
N ASP A 962 20.20 -31.62 -7.58
CA ASP A 962 18.94 -32.36 -7.38
C ASP A 962 18.01 -31.73 -6.34
N GLY A 963 18.55 -31.13 -5.27
CA GLY A 963 17.74 -30.36 -4.31
C GLY A 963 17.13 -29.09 -4.91
N SER A 964 17.74 -28.49 -5.93
CA SER A 964 17.27 -27.25 -6.55
C SER A 964 16.32 -27.44 -7.73
N VAL A 965 16.47 -28.52 -8.51
CA VAL A 965 15.70 -28.72 -9.75
C VAL A 965 14.18 -28.73 -9.51
N GLY A 966 13.73 -29.30 -8.39
CA GLY A 966 12.31 -29.40 -8.05
C GLY A 966 11.57 -28.05 -7.96
N TRP A 967 12.30 -26.94 -7.78
CA TRP A 967 11.69 -25.60 -7.66
C TRP A 967 11.36 -24.93 -8.99
N SER A 968 11.99 -25.33 -10.08
CA SER A 968 11.83 -24.66 -11.38
C SER A 968 11.85 -25.60 -12.60
N LEU A 969 11.77 -26.91 -12.38
CA LEU A 969 11.65 -27.91 -13.45
C LEU A 969 10.45 -27.64 -14.38
N ALA A 970 9.34 -27.12 -13.85
CA ALA A 970 8.15 -26.78 -14.64
C ALA A 970 8.45 -25.73 -15.74
N GLU A 971 9.49 -24.91 -15.59
CA GLU A 971 9.92 -23.95 -16.61
C GLU A 971 10.53 -24.63 -17.86
N PHE A 972 10.74 -25.95 -17.85
CA PHE A 972 11.03 -26.69 -19.08
C PHE A 972 9.88 -26.59 -20.09
N GLU A 973 8.64 -26.56 -19.61
CA GLU A 973 7.51 -26.32 -20.51
C GLU A 973 7.58 -24.89 -21.08
N THR A 974 7.97 -23.91 -20.25
CA THR A 974 8.18 -22.53 -20.69
C THR A 974 9.28 -22.39 -21.74
N MET A 975 10.42 -23.04 -21.52
CA MET A 975 11.52 -23.04 -22.49
C MET A 975 11.09 -23.70 -23.80
N ALA A 976 10.34 -24.80 -23.76
CA ALA A 976 9.83 -25.44 -24.97
C ALA A 976 8.86 -24.53 -25.74
N ARG A 977 7.91 -23.91 -25.03
CA ARG A 977 6.91 -22.99 -25.59
C ARG A 977 7.55 -21.75 -26.22
N HIS A 978 8.60 -21.20 -25.61
CA HIS A 978 9.35 -20.05 -26.13
C HIS A 978 10.55 -20.42 -27.00
N ARG A 979 10.70 -21.71 -27.36
CA ARG A 979 11.80 -22.23 -28.19
C ARG A 979 13.19 -21.80 -27.71
N VAL A 980 13.41 -21.94 -26.42
CA VAL A 980 14.69 -21.69 -25.75
C VAL A 980 15.54 -22.96 -25.79
N PRO A 981 16.62 -23.01 -26.59
CA PRO A 981 17.56 -24.12 -26.55
C PRO A 981 18.31 -24.08 -25.21
N CYS A 982 18.16 -25.13 -24.40
CA CYS A 982 18.78 -25.24 -23.10
C CYS A 982 19.27 -26.66 -22.85
N VAL A 983 20.48 -26.82 -22.34
CA VAL A 983 20.96 -28.09 -21.78
C VAL A 983 21.07 -27.92 -20.28
N ALA A 984 20.17 -28.57 -19.53
CA ALA A 984 20.27 -28.62 -18.09
C ALA A 984 21.00 -29.88 -17.64
N ILE A 985 21.96 -29.75 -16.74
CA ILE A 985 22.65 -30.86 -16.10
C ILE A 985 22.25 -30.87 -14.63
N VAL A 986 21.57 -31.92 -14.20
CA VAL A 986 21.26 -32.15 -12.78
C VAL A 986 22.34 -33.05 -12.20
N GLY A 987 23.11 -32.54 -11.26
CA GLY A 987 23.97 -33.33 -10.39
C GLY A 987 23.12 -34.02 -9.32
N ASN A 988 22.86 -35.31 -9.50
CA ASN A 988 21.97 -36.09 -8.65
C ASN A 988 22.78 -37.00 -7.71
N ASP A 989 23.04 -36.51 -6.50
CA ASP A 989 23.66 -37.29 -5.42
C ASP A 989 22.66 -37.79 -4.37
N GLY A 990 21.37 -37.46 -4.56
CA GLY A 990 20.25 -37.86 -3.73
C GLY A 990 20.25 -37.20 -2.37
N LYS A 991 20.82 -35.99 -2.22
CA LYS A 991 21.05 -35.36 -0.91
C LYS A 991 20.99 -33.83 -0.98
N TRP A 992 20.59 -33.23 0.13
CA TRP A 992 20.94 -31.84 0.44
C TRP A 992 22.41 -31.78 0.88
N ASN A 993 23.34 -32.05 -0.04
CA ASN A 993 24.71 -32.46 0.29
C ASN A 993 25.48 -31.46 1.19
N GLN A 994 25.25 -30.15 1.02
CA GLN A 994 25.80 -29.12 1.92
C GLN A 994 25.36 -29.29 3.38
N MET A 995 24.09 -29.63 3.61
CA MET A 995 23.55 -29.92 4.94
C MET A 995 23.99 -31.29 5.41
N TYR A 996 23.88 -32.30 4.54
CA TYR A 996 24.22 -33.69 4.83
C TYR A 996 25.62 -33.81 5.43
N ARG A 997 26.62 -33.15 4.83
CA ARG A 997 28.02 -33.25 5.30
C ARG A 997 28.22 -32.69 6.69
N ASP A 998 27.73 -31.48 6.95
CA ASP A 998 27.89 -30.86 8.26
C ASP A 998 27.09 -31.61 9.33
N GLN A 999 25.87 -32.05 9.01
CA GLN A 999 25.07 -32.85 9.93
C GLN A 999 25.71 -34.21 10.24
N VAL A 1000 26.16 -34.98 9.24
CA VAL A 1000 26.82 -36.28 9.48
C VAL A 1000 28.15 -36.11 10.22
N ARG A 1001 28.96 -35.11 9.84
CA ARG A 1001 30.27 -34.92 10.45
C ARG A 1001 30.18 -34.36 11.87
N LEU A 1002 29.38 -33.31 12.08
CA LEU A 1002 29.30 -32.56 13.34
C LEU A 1002 28.23 -33.13 14.28
N LEU A 1003 27.07 -33.51 13.74
CA LEU A 1003 25.90 -33.94 14.52
C LEU A 1003 25.66 -35.45 14.49
N LYS A 1004 26.39 -36.20 13.65
CA LYS A 1004 26.36 -37.67 13.51
C LYS A 1004 25.03 -38.24 12.98
N ASP A 1005 24.18 -37.43 12.37
CA ASP A 1005 22.87 -37.83 11.86
C ASP A 1005 22.52 -37.06 10.57
N PRO A 1006 22.12 -37.70 9.45
CA PRO A 1006 21.73 -37.03 8.20
C PRO A 1006 20.25 -36.62 8.14
N VAL A 1007 19.55 -36.49 9.27
CA VAL A 1007 18.10 -36.20 9.34
C VAL A 1007 17.66 -35.07 8.41
N ALA A 1008 16.67 -35.37 7.57
CA ALA A 1008 16.09 -34.48 6.56
C ALA A 1008 17.07 -33.97 5.48
N ALA A 1009 18.28 -34.51 5.38
CA ALA A 1009 19.26 -34.16 4.35
C ALA A 1009 19.41 -35.21 3.23
N VAL A 1010 18.73 -36.36 3.33
CA VAL A 1010 18.70 -37.38 2.28
C VAL A 1010 17.43 -37.21 1.44
N LEU A 1011 17.59 -37.20 0.12
CA LEU A 1011 16.54 -37.16 -0.90
C LEU A 1011 16.39 -38.54 -1.55
N GLY A 1012 15.51 -38.65 -2.55
CA GLY A 1012 15.41 -39.85 -3.37
C GLY A 1012 16.67 -40.06 -4.19
N SER A 1013 17.42 -41.13 -3.91
CA SER A 1013 18.70 -41.43 -4.57
C SER A 1013 18.61 -41.81 -6.06
N HIS A 1014 17.39 -41.95 -6.60
CA HIS A 1014 17.11 -42.36 -7.98
C HIS A 1014 15.92 -41.59 -8.56
N VAL A 1015 15.78 -40.29 -8.25
CA VAL A 1015 14.71 -39.49 -8.85
C VAL A 1015 14.97 -39.33 -10.36
N ASN A 1016 14.00 -39.74 -11.17
CA ASN A 1016 14.06 -39.71 -12.63
C ASN A 1016 13.73 -38.31 -13.20
N TYR A 1017 14.61 -37.33 -12.92
CA TYR A 1017 14.40 -35.95 -13.39
C TYR A 1017 14.35 -35.83 -14.92
N HIS A 1018 15.08 -36.69 -15.65
CA HIS A 1018 15.07 -36.73 -17.11
C HIS A 1018 13.68 -37.09 -17.66
N THR A 1019 13.02 -38.12 -17.09
CA THR A 1019 11.64 -38.48 -17.45
C THR A 1019 10.65 -37.37 -17.11
N ALA A 1020 10.81 -36.72 -15.96
CA ALA A 1020 9.96 -35.58 -15.59
C ALA A 1020 10.15 -34.40 -16.56
N ALA A 1021 11.39 -34.11 -16.98
CA ALA A 1021 11.70 -33.08 -17.97
C ALA A 1021 11.11 -33.38 -19.35
N GLU A 1022 11.14 -34.64 -19.79
CA GLU A 1022 10.44 -35.10 -21.01
C GLU A 1022 8.94 -34.83 -20.92
N GLY A 1023 8.32 -35.11 -19.77
CA GLY A 1023 6.91 -34.83 -19.53
C GLY A 1023 6.55 -33.34 -19.63
N TYR A 1024 7.42 -32.44 -19.16
CA TYR A 1024 7.20 -30.99 -19.25
C TYR A 1024 7.48 -30.42 -20.65
N SER A 1025 8.54 -30.89 -21.30
CA SER A 1025 9.04 -30.25 -22.54
C SER A 1025 8.60 -30.94 -23.83
N GLY A 1026 8.26 -32.23 -23.77
CA GLY A 1026 8.11 -33.09 -24.95
C GLY A 1026 9.43 -33.41 -25.67
N ASN A 1027 10.58 -32.91 -25.19
CA ASN A 1027 11.89 -33.17 -25.76
C ASN A 1027 12.57 -34.33 -25.04
N ILE A 1028 13.40 -35.07 -25.78
CA ILE A 1028 14.24 -36.13 -25.22
C ILE A 1028 15.15 -35.61 -24.11
N SER A 1029 15.36 -36.43 -23.10
CA SER A 1029 16.32 -36.18 -22.02
C SER A 1029 17.22 -37.41 -21.82
N PHE A 1030 18.31 -37.23 -21.08
CA PHE A 1030 19.38 -38.22 -20.96
C PHE A 1030 19.61 -38.60 -19.49
N LEU A 1031 19.82 -39.89 -19.25
CA LEU A 1031 20.33 -40.41 -17.99
C LEU A 1031 21.82 -40.69 -18.18
N LEU A 1032 22.66 -40.16 -17.29
CA LEU A 1032 24.11 -40.33 -17.30
C LEU A 1032 24.54 -41.02 -16.01
N GLU A 1033 24.97 -42.28 -16.10
CA GLU A 1033 25.32 -43.10 -14.93
C GLU A 1033 26.81 -43.35 -14.81
N ARG A 1034 27.56 -43.31 -15.91
CA ARG A 1034 28.98 -43.71 -15.95
C ARG A 1034 29.86 -42.62 -16.50
N ASP A 1035 31.12 -42.66 -16.07
CA ASP A 1035 32.14 -41.66 -16.40
C ASP A 1035 32.57 -41.70 -17.87
N GLU A 1036 32.52 -42.89 -18.50
CA GLU A 1036 32.91 -43.10 -19.90
C GLU A 1036 31.95 -42.41 -20.88
N ASP A 1037 30.68 -42.27 -20.48
CA ASP A 1037 29.59 -41.77 -21.31
C ASP A 1037 29.46 -40.24 -21.25
N ILE A 1038 30.27 -39.55 -20.43
CA ILE A 1038 30.15 -38.10 -20.16
C ILE A 1038 30.25 -37.27 -21.45
N GLU A 1039 31.34 -37.41 -22.20
CA GLU A 1039 31.60 -36.52 -23.35
C GLU A 1039 30.56 -36.74 -24.45
N GLU A 1040 30.25 -37.99 -24.77
CA GLU A 1040 29.23 -38.35 -25.76
C GLU A 1040 27.85 -37.82 -25.39
N THR A 1041 27.44 -37.97 -24.11
CA THR A 1041 26.15 -37.48 -23.63
C THR A 1041 26.05 -35.96 -23.73
N LEU A 1042 27.08 -35.22 -23.35
CA LEU A 1042 27.08 -33.76 -23.42
C LEU A 1042 27.04 -33.24 -24.87
N ILE A 1043 27.78 -33.88 -25.79
CA ILE A 1043 27.74 -33.56 -27.22
C ILE A 1043 26.34 -33.81 -27.78
N THR A 1044 25.75 -34.96 -27.45
CA THR A 1044 24.42 -35.36 -27.93
C THR A 1044 23.33 -34.47 -27.37
N ALA A 1045 23.37 -34.14 -26.08
CA ALA A 1045 22.43 -33.24 -25.44
C ALA A 1045 22.47 -31.83 -26.04
N ARG A 1046 23.67 -31.29 -26.31
CA ARG A 1046 23.84 -30.00 -27.01
C ARG A 1046 23.22 -30.04 -28.40
N ARG A 1047 23.48 -31.10 -29.18
CA ARG A 1047 22.89 -31.27 -30.51
C ARG A 1047 21.36 -31.30 -30.43
N ALA A 1048 20.82 -32.14 -29.55
CA ALA A 1048 19.38 -32.29 -29.37
C ALA A 1048 18.70 -30.96 -29.01
N ALA A 1049 19.25 -30.18 -28.07
CA ALA A 1049 18.70 -28.89 -27.67
C ALA A 1049 18.70 -27.85 -28.82
N LEU A 1050 19.75 -27.86 -29.65
CA LEU A 1050 19.85 -26.95 -30.80
C LEU A 1050 18.94 -27.37 -31.96
N GLU A 1051 18.77 -28.67 -32.19
CA GLU A 1051 17.88 -29.21 -33.23
C GLU A 1051 16.40 -29.03 -32.88
N SER A 1052 16.01 -29.34 -31.63
CA SER A 1052 14.64 -29.15 -31.16
C SER A 1052 14.30 -27.68 -30.90
N ARG A 1053 15.32 -26.82 -30.77
CA ARG A 1053 15.20 -25.45 -30.25
C ARG A 1053 14.50 -25.41 -28.90
N GLY A 1054 14.70 -26.44 -28.07
CA GLY A 1054 14.03 -26.58 -26.78
C GLY A 1054 14.97 -27.07 -25.68
N PRO A 1055 14.46 -27.19 -24.45
CA PRO A 1055 15.25 -27.67 -23.34
C PRO A 1055 15.42 -29.18 -23.38
N VAL A 1056 16.59 -29.64 -22.93
CA VAL A 1056 16.99 -31.03 -22.75
C VAL A 1056 17.61 -31.15 -21.37
N LEU A 1057 17.32 -32.24 -20.65
CA LEU A 1057 17.92 -32.50 -19.33
C LEU A 1057 18.88 -33.68 -19.38
N VAL A 1058 20.04 -33.56 -18.75
CA VAL A 1058 20.98 -34.63 -18.43
C VAL A 1058 20.93 -34.87 -16.93
N ASN A 1059 20.36 -36.00 -16.51
CA ASN A 1059 20.33 -36.43 -15.12
C ASN A 1059 21.60 -37.22 -14.82
N ALA A 1060 22.59 -36.60 -14.20
CA ALA A 1060 23.87 -37.23 -13.90
C ALA A 1060 23.83 -37.86 -12.50
N MET A 1061 23.87 -39.19 -12.44
CA MET A 1061 23.91 -39.93 -11.18
C MET A 1061 25.32 -39.84 -10.59
N LEU A 1062 25.47 -38.97 -9.59
CA LEU A 1062 26.78 -38.61 -9.05
C LEU A 1062 27.28 -39.65 -8.03
N ALA A 1063 28.59 -39.90 -8.09
CA ALA A 1063 29.33 -40.55 -7.02
C ALA A 1063 29.53 -39.59 -5.83
N SER A 1064 29.73 -40.16 -4.64
CA SER A 1064 30.17 -39.37 -3.49
C SER A 1064 31.53 -38.71 -3.76
N SER A 1065 31.74 -37.51 -3.21
CA SER A 1065 32.98 -36.77 -3.38
C SER A 1065 33.34 -35.98 -2.13
N ASP A 1066 34.62 -35.99 -1.78
CA ASP A 1066 35.22 -35.18 -0.72
C ASP A 1066 35.72 -33.81 -1.23
N PHE A 1067 35.55 -33.50 -2.52
CA PHE A 1067 36.16 -32.32 -3.16
C PHE A 1067 35.84 -30.99 -2.45
N ARG A 1068 34.64 -30.93 -1.87
CA ARG A 1068 34.08 -29.79 -1.17
C ARG A 1068 34.06 -30.00 0.35
N GLU A 1069 34.81 -30.97 0.87
CA GLU A 1069 34.95 -31.19 2.30
C GLU A 1069 35.57 -29.95 2.99
N GLY A 1070 34.99 -29.56 4.13
CA GLY A 1070 35.39 -28.36 4.87
C GLY A 1070 34.72 -27.06 4.40
N SER A 1071 33.91 -27.07 3.34
CA SER A 1071 33.02 -25.93 3.07
C SER A 1071 31.85 -25.94 4.06
N LEU A 1072 31.90 -25.05 5.05
CA LEU A 1072 30.82 -24.87 6.01
C LEU A 1072 29.62 -24.18 5.35
N SER A 1073 28.43 -24.65 5.67
CA SER A 1073 27.18 -23.98 5.28
C SER A 1073 26.62 -23.03 6.36
N LEU A 1074 27.44 -22.71 7.38
CA LEU A 1074 27.08 -21.93 8.58
C LEU A 1074 27.68 -20.52 8.58
#